data_AF-A0A0F9Y4Y1-F1
#
_entry.id   AF-A0A0F9Y4Y1-F1
#
_cell.length_a   1.000
_cell.length_b   1.000
_cell.length_c   1.000
_cell.angle_alpha   90.00
_cell.angle_beta   90.00
_cell.angle_gamma   90.00
#
_symmetry.space_group_name_H-M   'P 1'
#
loop_
_entity.id
_entity.type
_entity.pdbx_description
1 polymer ?
#
loop_
_entity_poly.entity_id
_entity_poly.type
_entity_poly.pdbx_seq_one_letter_code
_entity_poly.pdbx_strand_id
1 'polypeptide(L)'
;MKRQLIAGVMLLCLLFVAGTVGAQTPFSSQVNETQLKEVMPAAERFSDKAGTPPVFTAFKTDPASGDDVIVGYVFQTSDLPPEEIGFSSTIDVLVGLDPDATVTAIKVLDYNESFLSSRGDFLSIRPFQEQFRRKPLSDPFRVGRDIDGVSRATITSWATSRGVYNAARRVAQAYLAGSGFSAAADTANNTRAHLAPLSWQDMQTQGLVQITNAVLPDDTMLTLSFAYMGNEVLGETLVGNEYYSRAERDASSRFDEGRLMLVGIGGNASDPFRQERLSIQQGDAVYPMPRRQTVYAGSADQGKIAGQANFAVAMILDPDMDLSQPFTVLYDPQNGQQPYSTDIQLRGIALDLALGREVRAPGELAMEDMMQASAGGLLTDINWVRVLPLLLIFTLVMASFLRKDTRLRWLTLSITLFYLGFVNGGFLSVSHITNTIKLGPSMILSDLPLLMIVVFTLITTLIWGRVFCSSLCPFGALQDMITRITPRRWQRTLPAFIHDKALYLKYAILALIVIMALVQSDISIFQYFEPFGTLFFYSTSIALWTILILILLASAVVKRFYCRYMCPLGAALGVMSLISLRRIRRVPQCTVCKVCEHACPTGAIRNHKIDFKECVRCDICESKLLEKAGVCRHSVASLTSRGVQLLPVSQVD
;
A
#
# COMPACT_ATOMS: atom_id res chain seq x y z
N MET A 1 16.83 -35.24 27.31
CA MET A 1 15.97 -34.34 28.13
C MET A 1 15.60 -33.02 27.45
N LYS A 2 16.53 -32.20 26.92
CA LYS A 2 16.16 -30.88 26.33
C LYS A 2 15.27 -30.89 25.07
N ARG A 3 15.24 -31.98 24.28
CA ARG A 3 14.37 -32.11 23.09
C ARG A 3 12.90 -32.43 23.39
N GLN A 4 12.61 -33.08 24.52
CA GLN A 4 11.24 -33.47 24.89
C GLN A 4 10.48 -32.32 25.59
N LEU A 5 11.20 -31.43 26.28
CA LEU A 5 10.60 -30.25 26.91
C LEU A 5 10.05 -29.24 25.88
N ILE A 6 10.71 -29.11 24.73
CA ILE A 6 10.32 -28.16 23.66
C ILE A 6 9.07 -28.66 22.91
N ALA A 7 8.97 -29.98 22.70
CA ALA A 7 7.79 -30.59 22.07
C ALA A 7 6.54 -30.49 22.97
N GLY A 8 6.71 -30.59 24.29
CA GLY A 8 5.61 -30.47 25.25
C GLY A 8 5.02 -29.05 25.34
N VAL A 9 5.86 -28.02 25.26
CA VAL A 9 5.39 -26.61 25.30
C VAL A 9 4.65 -26.23 24.01
N MET A 10 5.09 -26.73 22.85
CA MET A 10 4.39 -26.49 21.57
C MET A 10 2.99 -27.13 21.54
N LEU A 11 2.84 -28.33 22.09
CA LEU A 11 1.56 -29.04 22.11
C LEU A 11 0.56 -28.40 23.08
N LEU A 12 1.04 -27.84 24.20
CA LEU A 12 0.21 -27.14 25.19
C LEU A 12 -0.31 -25.79 24.66
N CYS A 13 0.50 -25.07 23.87
CA CYS A 13 0.06 -23.85 23.19
C CYS A 13 -0.97 -24.11 22.08
N LEU A 14 -0.91 -25.27 21.41
CA LEU A 14 -1.88 -25.68 20.39
C LEU A 14 -3.25 -26.04 20.98
N LEU A 15 -3.29 -26.57 22.21
CA LEU A 15 -4.53 -26.93 22.90
C LEU A 15 -5.24 -25.73 23.54
N PHE A 16 -4.51 -24.67 23.88
CA PHE A 16 -5.11 -23.45 24.46
C PHE A 16 -5.84 -22.56 23.44
N VAL A 17 -5.57 -22.75 22.14
CA VAL A 17 -6.23 -22.00 21.05
C VAL A 17 -7.61 -22.58 20.69
N ALA A 18 -7.93 -23.80 21.11
CA ALA A 18 -9.16 -24.49 20.71
C ALA A 18 -10.39 -24.24 21.62
N GLY A 19 -10.30 -23.31 22.58
CA GLY A 19 -11.21 -23.25 23.74
C GLY A 19 -12.30 -22.17 23.76
N THR A 20 -12.68 -21.54 22.66
CA THR A 20 -13.75 -20.53 22.67
C THR A 20 -14.79 -20.81 21.59
N VAL A 21 -15.85 -21.56 21.95
CA VAL A 21 -17.10 -21.64 21.17
C VAL A 21 -18.19 -20.98 22.00
N GLY A 22 -18.86 -20.00 21.39
CA GLY A 22 -19.71 -18.99 22.02
C GLY A 22 -21.08 -19.46 22.47
N ALA A 23 -21.64 -18.70 23.41
CA ALA A 23 -23.04 -18.78 23.79
C ALA A 23 -23.92 -18.20 22.65
N GLN A 24 -24.95 -18.93 22.24
CA GLN A 24 -25.88 -18.53 21.18
C GLN A 24 -26.94 -17.55 21.71
N THR A 25 -27.14 -16.45 20.98
CA THR A 25 -28.28 -15.54 21.09
C THR A 25 -29.50 -16.14 20.35
N PRO A 26 -30.74 -15.63 20.56
CA PRO A 26 -31.95 -16.09 19.86
C PRO A 26 -32.00 -15.74 18.36
N PHE A 27 -30.95 -15.12 17.82
CA PHE A 27 -30.81 -14.73 16.43
C PHE A 27 -29.73 -15.60 15.78
N SER A 28 -29.93 -15.95 14.51
CA SER A 28 -29.00 -16.81 13.77
C SER A 28 -28.44 -16.05 12.58
N SER A 29 -27.12 -16.01 12.47
CA SER A 29 -26.42 -15.59 11.26
C SER A 29 -26.54 -16.61 10.13
N GLN A 30 -27.18 -17.77 10.36
CA GLN A 30 -27.47 -18.75 9.32
C GLN A 30 -28.66 -18.27 8.47
N VAL A 31 -28.38 -18.05 7.19
CA VAL A 31 -29.35 -17.58 6.20
C VAL A 31 -30.11 -18.78 5.64
N ASN A 32 -31.44 -18.71 5.67
CA ASN A 32 -32.33 -19.70 5.08
C ASN A 32 -32.85 -19.26 3.71
N GLU A 33 -33.28 -20.21 2.87
CA GLU A 33 -33.76 -19.94 1.51
C GLU A 33 -34.99 -19.01 1.47
N THR A 34 -35.86 -19.06 2.49
CA THR A 34 -36.97 -18.11 2.64
C THR A 34 -36.49 -16.67 2.79
N GLN A 35 -35.42 -16.43 3.55
CA GLN A 35 -34.84 -15.10 3.72
C GLN A 35 -34.16 -14.60 2.44
N LEU A 36 -33.47 -15.50 1.70
CA LEU A 36 -32.91 -15.17 0.38
C LEU A 36 -34.02 -14.72 -0.59
N LYS A 37 -35.17 -15.39 -0.57
CA LYS A 37 -36.30 -15.06 -1.44
C LYS A 37 -37.04 -13.77 -1.03
N GLU A 38 -37.00 -13.39 0.25
CA GLU A 38 -37.53 -12.10 0.72
C GLU A 38 -36.75 -10.92 0.13
N VAL A 39 -35.41 -11.02 0.12
CA VAL A 39 -34.55 -9.96 -0.41
C VAL A 39 -34.43 -9.99 -1.93
N MET A 40 -34.51 -11.18 -2.54
CA MET A 40 -34.42 -11.39 -3.99
C MET A 40 -35.61 -12.21 -4.53
N PRO A 41 -36.82 -11.62 -4.62
CA PRO A 41 -38.03 -12.34 -5.00
C PRO A 41 -38.08 -12.76 -6.47
N ALA A 42 -37.25 -12.16 -7.33
CA ALA A 42 -37.18 -12.48 -8.75
C ALA A 42 -36.45 -13.80 -9.05
N ALA A 43 -35.78 -14.38 -8.06
CA ALA A 43 -35.00 -15.58 -8.21
C ALA A 43 -35.83 -16.86 -8.00
N GLU A 44 -35.55 -17.86 -8.82
CA GLU A 44 -36.13 -19.20 -8.74
C GLU A 44 -35.21 -20.17 -7.99
N ARG A 45 -33.88 -19.93 -8.06
CA ARG A 45 -32.84 -20.74 -7.41
C ARG A 45 -31.69 -19.86 -6.92
N PHE A 46 -31.01 -20.28 -5.86
CA PHE A 46 -29.79 -19.66 -5.34
C PHE A 46 -28.59 -20.62 -5.39
N SER A 47 -27.37 -20.10 -5.52
CA SER A 47 -26.14 -20.87 -5.31
C SER A 47 -25.83 -21.03 -3.83
N ASP A 48 -24.87 -21.90 -3.51
CA ASP A 48 -24.13 -21.80 -2.25
C ASP A 48 -23.34 -20.48 -2.19
N LYS A 49 -23.07 -20.03 -0.97
CA LYS A 49 -22.30 -18.80 -0.70
C LYS A 49 -20.85 -18.99 -1.17
N ALA A 50 -20.42 -18.21 -2.15
CA ALA A 50 -19.10 -18.35 -2.77
C ALA A 50 -18.52 -17.01 -3.25
N GLY A 51 -17.23 -17.01 -3.61
CA GLY A 51 -16.52 -15.87 -4.19
C GLY A 51 -15.91 -14.89 -3.18
N THR A 52 -15.47 -13.72 -3.65
CA THR A 52 -14.80 -12.69 -2.82
C THR A 52 -15.18 -11.29 -3.32
N PRO A 53 -16.04 -10.53 -2.60
CA PRO A 53 -16.71 -10.87 -1.33
C PRO A 53 -17.68 -12.06 -1.46
N PRO A 54 -17.96 -12.82 -0.38
CA PRO A 54 -18.82 -14.00 -0.47
C PRO A 54 -20.28 -13.61 -0.73
N VAL A 55 -20.91 -14.20 -1.75
CA VAL A 55 -22.30 -13.92 -2.16
C VAL A 55 -23.06 -15.20 -2.49
N PHE A 56 -24.38 -15.16 -2.37
CA PHE A 56 -25.30 -16.11 -2.98
C PHE A 56 -25.71 -15.54 -4.35
N THR A 57 -25.44 -16.27 -5.43
CA THR A 57 -25.86 -15.89 -6.78
C THR A 57 -27.31 -16.33 -6.99
N ALA A 58 -28.13 -15.41 -7.49
CA ALA A 58 -29.55 -15.63 -7.70
C ALA A 58 -29.84 -15.87 -9.19
N PHE A 59 -30.53 -16.95 -9.52
CA PHE A 59 -30.80 -17.38 -10.89
C PHE A 59 -32.30 -17.39 -11.19
N LYS A 60 -32.63 -17.13 -12.46
CA LYS A 60 -33.95 -17.30 -13.05
C LYS A 60 -33.80 -17.99 -14.40
N THR A 61 -34.62 -18.99 -14.69
CA THR A 61 -34.55 -19.70 -15.95
C THR A 61 -35.20 -18.87 -17.07
N ASP A 62 -34.49 -18.66 -18.18
CA ASP A 62 -35.04 -17.97 -19.36
C ASP A 62 -36.08 -18.86 -20.05
N PRO A 63 -37.35 -18.42 -20.19
CA PRO A 63 -38.39 -19.19 -20.86
C PRO A 63 -38.09 -19.51 -22.34
N ALA A 64 -37.20 -18.75 -22.99
CA ALA A 64 -36.89 -18.89 -24.40
C ALA A 64 -35.73 -19.87 -24.68
N SER A 65 -34.67 -19.86 -23.87
CA SER A 65 -33.50 -20.72 -24.04
C SER A 65 -33.46 -21.92 -23.09
N GLY A 66 -34.15 -21.83 -21.94
CA GLY A 66 -34.03 -22.80 -20.85
C GLY A 66 -32.74 -22.66 -20.03
N ASP A 67 -31.91 -21.65 -20.30
CA ASP A 67 -30.67 -21.40 -19.56
C ASP A 67 -30.93 -20.56 -18.29
N ASP A 68 -30.11 -20.76 -17.27
CA ASP A 68 -30.16 -19.97 -16.04
C ASP A 68 -29.49 -18.61 -16.26
N VAL A 69 -30.26 -17.53 -16.10
CA VAL A 69 -29.79 -16.15 -16.15
C VAL A 69 -29.61 -15.61 -14.73
N ILE A 70 -28.51 -14.91 -14.50
CA ILE A 70 -28.25 -14.26 -13.20
C ILE A 70 -29.16 -13.04 -13.06
N VAL A 71 -29.98 -13.03 -12.02
CA VAL A 71 -30.91 -11.93 -11.70
C VAL A 71 -30.44 -11.07 -10.52
N GLY A 72 -29.32 -11.43 -9.88
CA GLY A 72 -28.70 -10.62 -8.85
C GLY A 72 -27.83 -11.43 -7.88
N TYR A 73 -27.39 -10.75 -6.83
CA TYR A 73 -26.55 -11.27 -5.77
C TYR A 73 -27.15 -10.96 -4.40
N VAL A 74 -26.99 -11.87 -3.44
CA VAL A 74 -27.41 -11.69 -2.05
C VAL A 74 -26.23 -11.89 -1.12
N PHE A 75 -26.05 -11.05 -0.10
CA PHE A 75 -24.90 -11.10 0.80
C PHE A 75 -25.23 -10.54 2.18
N GLN A 76 -24.41 -10.87 3.19
CA GLN A 76 -24.55 -10.36 4.56
C GLN A 76 -23.53 -9.23 4.78
N THR A 77 -23.92 -8.17 5.48
CA THR A 77 -23.01 -7.07 5.83
C THR A 77 -21.85 -7.53 6.70
N SER A 78 -22.05 -8.54 7.55
CA SER A 78 -21.01 -9.12 8.42
C SER A 78 -19.85 -9.78 7.67
N ASP A 79 -20.02 -10.23 6.42
CA ASP A 79 -18.90 -10.80 5.65
C ASP A 79 -18.00 -9.74 5.01
N LEU A 80 -18.35 -8.45 5.12
CA LEU A 80 -17.70 -7.34 4.42
C LEU A 80 -17.14 -6.28 5.39
N PRO A 81 -16.06 -6.58 6.14
CA PRO A 81 -15.51 -5.67 7.13
C PRO A 81 -14.90 -4.38 6.52
N PRO A 82 -14.95 -3.22 7.19
CA PRO A 82 -15.37 -3.04 8.58
C PRO A 82 -16.90 -3.00 8.71
N GLU A 83 -17.40 -3.69 9.73
CA GLU A 83 -18.81 -3.63 10.11
C GLU A 83 -19.12 -2.28 10.76
N GLU A 84 -20.28 -1.72 10.44
CA GLU A 84 -20.77 -0.53 11.12
C GLU A 84 -21.31 -0.91 12.50
N ILE A 85 -20.87 -0.17 13.52
CA ILE A 85 -21.32 -0.36 14.89
C ILE A 85 -22.51 0.56 15.13
N GLY A 86 -23.61 -0.02 15.60
CA GLY A 86 -24.77 0.72 16.10
C GLY A 86 -24.47 1.45 17.41
N PHE A 87 -25.48 1.65 18.24
CA PHE A 87 -25.30 2.28 19.54
C PHE A 87 -24.49 1.38 20.50
N SER A 88 -24.59 0.06 20.39
CA SER A 88 -23.91 -0.87 21.30
C SER A 88 -23.24 -2.09 20.65
N SER A 89 -23.64 -2.53 19.46
CA SER A 89 -22.98 -3.65 18.75
C SER A 89 -23.13 -3.54 17.22
N THR A 90 -22.53 -4.47 16.49
CA THR A 90 -22.68 -4.55 15.02
C THR A 90 -24.07 -5.05 14.63
N ILE A 91 -24.47 -4.75 13.39
CA ILE A 91 -25.80 -5.03 12.86
C ILE A 91 -25.62 -5.87 11.59
N ASP A 92 -26.07 -7.13 11.63
CA ASP A 92 -26.01 -8.03 10.48
C ASP A 92 -27.28 -7.92 9.64
N VAL A 93 -27.08 -7.60 8.36
CA VAL A 93 -28.16 -7.35 7.40
C VAL A 93 -27.91 -8.17 6.14
N LEU A 94 -28.91 -8.93 5.73
CA LEU A 94 -28.96 -9.57 4.43
C LEU A 94 -29.43 -8.55 3.38
N VAL A 95 -28.70 -8.42 2.28
CA VAL A 95 -28.95 -7.43 1.24
C VAL A 95 -29.05 -8.12 -0.12
N GLY A 96 -30.11 -7.84 -0.88
CA GLY A 96 -30.23 -8.23 -2.28
C GLY A 96 -29.82 -7.10 -3.21
N LEU A 97 -29.05 -7.40 -4.24
CA LEU A 97 -28.53 -6.46 -5.23
C LEU A 97 -28.76 -7.00 -6.64
N ASP A 98 -29.40 -6.22 -7.50
CA ASP A 98 -29.61 -6.60 -8.90
C ASP A 98 -28.42 -6.24 -9.81
N PRO A 99 -28.40 -6.71 -11.07
CA PRO A 99 -27.32 -6.42 -12.01
C PRO A 99 -27.15 -4.94 -12.37
N ASP A 100 -28.19 -4.12 -12.16
CA ASP A 100 -28.17 -2.67 -12.41
C ASP A 100 -27.65 -1.87 -11.20
N ALA A 101 -27.02 -2.55 -10.24
CA ALA A 101 -26.50 -1.98 -9.00
C ALA A 101 -27.59 -1.27 -8.17
N THR A 102 -28.79 -1.86 -8.12
CA THR A 102 -29.91 -1.38 -7.32
C THR A 102 -30.23 -2.39 -6.21
N VAL A 103 -30.38 -1.89 -4.99
CA VAL A 103 -30.77 -2.72 -3.84
C VAL A 103 -32.22 -3.15 -4.00
N THR A 104 -32.45 -4.45 -4.07
CA THR A 104 -33.78 -5.02 -4.31
C THR A 104 -34.62 -5.05 -3.04
N ALA A 105 -34.02 -5.48 -1.93
CA ALA A 105 -34.55 -5.38 -0.57
C ALA A 105 -33.46 -5.73 0.46
N ILE A 106 -33.73 -5.44 1.74
CA ILE A 106 -32.88 -5.83 2.87
C ILE A 106 -33.67 -6.61 3.90
N LYS A 107 -32.97 -7.41 4.71
CA LYS A 107 -33.51 -8.09 5.88
C LYS A 107 -32.50 -8.04 7.03
N VAL A 108 -32.89 -7.45 8.15
CA VAL A 108 -32.06 -7.48 9.38
C VAL A 108 -32.08 -8.90 9.95
N LEU A 109 -30.91 -9.49 10.18
CA LEU A 109 -30.73 -10.87 10.63
C LEU A 109 -30.46 -10.96 12.13
N ASP A 110 -29.45 -10.23 12.60
CA ASP A 110 -29.06 -10.17 14.01
C ASP A 110 -28.55 -8.77 14.34
N TYR A 111 -28.95 -8.28 15.52
CA TYR A 111 -28.41 -7.06 16.08
C TYR A 111 -28.68 -7.03 17.58
N ASN A 112 -27.72 -6.53 18.36
CA ASN A 112 -27.90 -6.33 19.80
C ASN A 112 -27.83 -4.84 20.13
N GLU A 113 -28.94 -4.28 20.57
CA GLU A 113 -29.05 -2.87 20.92
C GLU A 113 -29.67 -2.66 22.29
N SER A 114 -29.12 -1.73 23.07
CA SER A 114 -29.65 -1.36 24.39
C SER A 114 -31.16 -1.04 24.36
N PHE A 115 -31.66 -0.52 23.25
CA PHE A 115 -33.08 -0.19 23.06
C PHE A 115 -34.01 -1.37 22.73
N LEU A 116 -33.50 -2.55 22.34
CA LEU A 116 -34.32 -3.74 22.06
C LEU A 116 -35.17 -4.15 23.26
N SER A 117 -34.57 -4.11 24.46
CA SER A 117 -35.23 -4.50 25.72
C SER A 117 -36.41 -3.60 26.12
N SER A 118 -36.42 -2.35 25.65
CA SER A 118 -37.41 -1.34 26.06
C SER A 118 -38.41 -0.97 24.96
N ARG A 119 -38.04 -1.12 23.68
CA ARG A 119 -38.88 -0.76 22.53
C ARG A 119 -39.25 -1.91 21.60
N GLY A 120 -38.76 -3.11 21.88
CA GLY A 120 -38.90 -4.24 20.97
C GLY A 120 -38.05 -4.06 19.72
N ASP A 121 -38.32 -4.89 18.72
CA ASP A 121 -37.52 -4.94 17.50
C ASP A 121 -37.91 -3.82 16.53
N PHE A 122 -37.20 -2.70 16.62
CA PHE A 122 -37.47 -1.47 15.86
C PHE A 122 -36.77 -1.40 14.50
N LEU A 123 -35.86 -2.33 14.18
CA LEU A 123 -35.22 -2.41 12.85
C LEU A 123 -35.82 -3.54 11.98
N SER A 124 -36.41 -4.56 12.59
CA SER A 124 -37.15 -5.60 11.86
C SER A 124 -38.47 -5.11 11.27
N ILE A 125 -38.94 -3.93 11.71
CA ILE A 125 -40.22 -3.41 11.27
C ILE A 125 -40.20 -3.15 9.76
N ARG A 126 -41.25 -3.62 9.10
CA ARG A 126 -41.43 -3.48 7.66
C ARG A 126 -41.25 -2.03 7.14
N PRO A 127 -41.74 -0.97 7.82
CA PRO A 127 -41.58 0.40 7.34
C PRO A 127 -40.14 0.90 7.23
N PHE A 128 -39.21 0.36 8.01
CA PHE A 128 -37.80 0.76 7.90
C PHE A 128 -37.11 0.04 6.74
N GLN A 129 -37.26 -1.29 6.65
CA GLN A 129 -36.59 -2.10 5.62
C GLN A 129 -37.12 -1.84 4.20
N GLU A 130 -38.42 -1.58 4.04
CA GLU A 130 -39.01 -1.31 2.72
C GLU A 130 -38.47 -0.01 2.07
N GLN A 131 -37.89 0.90 2.85
CA GLN A 131 -37.26 2.10 2.30
C GLN A 131 -36.06 1.78 1.41
N PHE A 132 -35.40 0.64 1.61
CA PHE A 132 -34.25 0.22 0.81
C PHE A 132 -34.64 -0.48 -0.51
N ARG A 133 -35.94 -0.76 -0.71
CA ARG A 133 -36.42 -1.45 -1.90
C ARG A 133 -36.26 -0.57 -3.15
N ARG A 134 -35.62 -1.12 -4.17
CA ARG A 134 -35.32 -0.47 -5.47
C ARG A 134 -34.51 0.82 -5.34
N LYS A 135 -33.60 0.91 -4.37
CA LYS A 135 -32.71 2.06 -4.23
C LYS A 135 -31.42 1.86 -5.02
N PRO A 136 -31.10 2.76 -5.98
CA PRO A 136 -29.87 2.63 -6.76
C PRO A 136 -28.65 2.96 -5.90
N LEU A 137 -27.53 2.29 -6.16
CA LEU A 137 -26.26 2.60 -5.49
C LEU A 137 -25.57 3.87 -6.01
N SER A 138 -26.12 4.53 -7.02
CA SER A 138 -25.62 5.83 -7.51
C SER A 138 -25.67 6.91 -6.42
N ASP A 139 -26.64 6.82 -5.51
CA ASP A 139 -26.83 7.77 -4.42
C ASP A 139 -26.50 7.12 -3.06
N PRO A 140 -25.75 7.81 -2.18
CA PRO A 140 -25.49 7.31 -0.84
C PRO A 140 -26.76 7.22 0.00
N PHE A 141 -26.87 6.21 0.87
CA PHE A 141 -28.04 6.03 1.73
C PHE A 141 -27.92 6.86 3.01
N ARG A 142 -28.25 8.16 2.95
CA ARG A 142 -28.15 9.05 4.11
C ARG A 142 -29.44 9.07 4.92
N VAL A 143 -29.30 8.98 6.23
CA VAL A 143 -30.45 9.03 7.15
C VAL A 143 -30.92 10.47 7.31
N GLY A 144 -32.23 10.70 7.20
CA GLY A 144 -32.84 12.04 7.20
C GLY A 144 -32.98 12.66 5.80
N ARG A 145 -32.37 12.04 4.78
CA ARG A 145 -32.46 12.48 3.38
C ARG A 145 -33.03 11.38 2.49
N ASP A 146 -32.35 10.24 2.46
CA ASP A 146 -32.68 9.10 1.60
C ASP A 146 -33.43 8.00 2.35
N ILE A 147 -33.18 7.90 3.67
CA ILE A 147 -33.78 6.92 4.58
C ILE A 147 -34.29 7.67 5.82
N ASP A 148 -35.56 7.48 6.18
CA ASP A 148 -36.12 7.95 7.43
C ASP A 148 -35.50 7.20 8.61
N GLY A 149 -34.92 7.95 9.54
CA GLY A 149 -34.37 7.39 10.77
C GLY A 149 -35.46 6.99 11.76
N VAL A 150 -35.20 5.96 12.56
CA VAL A 150 -36.09 5.59 13.66
C VAL A 150 -35.90 6.58 14.81
N SER A 151 -36.99 7.21 15.27
CA SER A 151 -36.94 8.20 16.34
C SER A 151 -36.32 7.66 17.62
N ARG A 152 -35.27 8.33 18.12
CA ARG A 152 -34.43 7.95 19.27
C ARG A 152 -33.49 6.75 19.03
N ALA A 153 -33.39 6.27 17.80
CA ALA A 153 -32.43 5.25 17.37
C ALA A 153 -31.63 5.73 16.15
N THR A 154 -31.25 7.02 16.15
CA THR A 154 -30.54 7.67 15.03
C THR A 154 -29.20 7.01 14.74
N ILE A 155 -28.44 6.64 15.78
CA ILE A 155 -27.12 5.99 15.62
C ILE A 155 -27.27 4.63 14.93
N THR A 156 -28.22 3.82 15.38
CA THR A 156 -28.54 2.51 14.84
C THR A 156 -29.07 2.58 13.41
N SER A 157 -29.98 3.53 13.14
CA SER A 157 -30.54 3.75 11.79
C SER A 157 -29.46 4.16 10.80
N TRP A 158 -28.55 5.05 11.23
CA TRP A 158 -27.39 5.48 10.45
C TRP A 158 -26.44 4.31 10.18
N ALA A 159 -26.08 3.53 11.20
CA ALA A 159 -25.16 2.40 11.06
C ALA A 159 -25.70 1.35 10.11
N THR A 160 -27.00 1.05 10.20
CA THR A 160 -27.68 0.11 9.30
C THR A 160 -27.65 0.61 7.85
N SER A 161 -28.06 1.87 7.62
CA SER A 161 -28.13 2.44 6.26
C SER A 161 -26.75 2.51 5.61
N ARG A 162 -25.75 2.96 6.38
CA ARG A 162 -24.35 3.04 5.96
C ARG A 162 -23.75 1.66 5.69
N GLY A 163 -24.01 0.69 6.56
CA GLY A 163 -23.52 -0.68 6.44
C GLY A 163 -24.05 -1.38 5.19
N VAL A 164 -25.36 -1.23 4.93
CA VAL A 164 -26.00 -1.73 3.70
C VAL A 164 -25.35 -1.10 2.46
N TYR A 165 -25.23 0.24 2.42
CA TYR A 165 -24.62 0.93 1.29
C TYR A 165 -23.17 0.52 1.04
N ASN A 166 -22.36 0.47 2.09
CA ASN A 166 -20.94 0.12 2.00
C ASN A 166 -20.72 -1.34 1.56
N ALA A 167 -21.50 -2.28 2.09
CA ALA A 167 -21.44 -3.68 1.69
C ALA A 167 -21.91 -3.87 0.24
N ALA A 168 -23.02 -3.23 -0.14
CA ALA A 168 -23.55 -3.29 -1.49
C ALA A 168 -22.59 -2.70 -2.53
N ARG A 169 -21.94 -1.57 -2.22
CA ARG A 169 -20.87 -0.98 -3.05
C ARG A 169 -19.74 -1.98 -3.30
N ARG A 170 -19.28 -2.69 -2.27
CA ARG A 170 -18.17 -3.66 -2.38
C ARG A 170 -18.55 -4.87 -3.22
N VAL A 171 -19.78 -5.36 -3.08
CA VAL A 171 -20.29 -6.45 -3.92
C VAL A 171 -20.45 -5.98 -5.36
N ALA A 172 -21.03 -4.81 -5.59
CA ALA A 172 -21.16 -4.23 -6.92
C ALA A 172 -19.79 -4.06 -7.61
N GLN A 173 -18.77 -3.57 -6.89
CA GLN A 173 -17.39 -3.46 -7.40
C GLN A 173 -16.80 -4.80 -7.84
N ALA A 174 -17.08 -5.89 -7.11
CA ALA A 174 -16.51 -7.20 -7.40
C ALA A 174 -17.26 -7.97 -8.49
N TYR A 175 -18.59 -7.81 -8.58
CA TYR A 175 -19.46 -8.66 -9.40
C TYR A 175 -20.20 -7.94 -10.54
N LEU A 176 -20.22 -6.60 -10.55
CA LEU A 176 -20.98 -5.79 -11.51
C LEU A 176 -20.07 -4.86 -12.35
N ALA A 177 -18.87 -5.31 -12.71
CA ALA A 177 -17.94 -4.60 -13.59
C ALA A 177 -18.59 -4.41 -14.98
N GLY A 178 -19.20 -3.26 -15.23
CA GLY A 178 -19.99 -2.94 -16.42
C GLY A 178 -21.35 -2.30 -16.15
N SER A 179 -21.84 -2.33 -14.91
CA SER A 179 -22.97 -1.50 -14.47
C SER A 179 -22.54 -0.02 -14.39
N GLY A 180 -23.45 0.93 -14.63
CA GLY A 180 -23.18 2.38 -14.54
C GLY A 180 -22.63 2.85 -13.18
N PHE A 181 -22.67 1.98 -12.17
CA PHE A 181 -22.04 2.15 -10.86
C PHE A 181 -20.50 2.15 -10.89
N SER A 182 -19.87 1.52 -11.90
CA SER A 182 -18.41 1.48 -12.04
C SER A 182 -17.82 2.89 -11.92
N ALA A 183 -18.39 3.88 -12.61
CA ALA A 183 -17.86 5.24 -12.64
C ALA A 183 -17.80 5.94 -11.26
N ALA A 184 -18.80 5.75 -10.40
CA ALA A 184 -18.82 6.31 -9.05
C ALA A 184 -17.85 5.60 -8.10
N ALA A 185 -17.78 4.26 -8.21
CA ALA A 185 -16.79 3.44 -7.50
C ALA A 185 -15.35 3.77 -7.94
N ASP A 186 -15.14 3.95 -9.23
CA ASP A 186 -13.87 4.31 -9.85
C ASP A 186 -13.46 5.71 -9.39
N THR A 187 -14.39 6.67 -9.37
CA THR A 187 -14.16 8.03 -8.82
C THR A 187 -13.68 7.99 -7.37
N ALA A 188 -14.32 7.20 -6.51
CA ALA A 188 -13.91 7.07 -5.10
C ALA A 188 -12.51 6.43 -4.97
N ASN A 189 -12.24 5.36 -5.73
CA ASN A 189 -10.95 4.68 -5.74
C ASN A 189 -9.83 5.58 -6.27
N ASN A 190 -10.08 6.29 -7.37
CA ASN A 190 -9.16 7.23 -7.99
C ASN A 190 -8.87 8.40 -7.05
N THR A 191 -9.91 8.95 -6.42
CA THR A 191 -9.76 9.99 -5.38
C THR A 191 -8.84 9.51 -4.25
N ARG A 192 -9.07 8.31 -3.72
CA ARG A 192 -8.21 7.75 -2.67
C ARG A 192 -6.77 7.58 -3.16
N ALA A 193 -6.58 7.14 -4.40
CA ALA A 193 -5.26 6.96 -4.99
C ALA A 193 -4.51 8.30 -5.18
N HIS A 194 -5.22 9.38 -5.52
CA HIS A 194 -4.65 10.74 -5.58
C HIS A 194 -4.32 11.32 -4.21
N LEU A 195 -5.16 11.10 -3.20
CA LEU A 195 -5.01 11.72 -1.87
C LEU A 195 -4.07 10.95 -0.93
N ALA A 196 -4.00 9.62 -1.04
CA ALA A 196 -3.17 8.78 -0.17
C ALA A 196 -1.69 9.24 -0.06
N PRO A 197 -0.98 9.56 -1.17
CA PRO A 197 0.43 9.96 -1.10
C PRO A 197 0.65 11.37 -0.53
N LEU A 198 -0.37 12.23 -0.52
CA LEU A 198 -0.20 13.64 -0.15
C LEU A 198 0.02 13.81 1.35
N SER A 199 1.04 14.56 1.75
CA SER A 199 1.17 15.08 3.11
C SER A 199 0.26 16.32 3.31
N TRP A 200 0.04 16.73 4.56
CA TRP A 200 -0.71 17.96 4.84
C TRP A 200 -0.09 19.18 4.16
N GLN A 201 1.24 19.24 4.07
CA GLN A 201 1.95 20.30 3.37
C GLN A 201 1.74 20.25 1.85
N ASP A 202 1.73 19.05 1.25
CA ASP A 202 1.42 18.90 -0.18
C ASP A 202 -0.02 19.33 -0.49
N MET A 203 -0.96 19.01 0.41
CA MET A 203 -2.35 19.44 0.28
C MET A 203 -2.49 20.96 0.35
N GLN A 204 -1.65 21.65 1.13
CA GLN A 204 -1.58 23.11 1.12
C GLN A 204 -1.03 23.64 -0.21
N THR A 205 0.08 23.09 -0.69
CA THR A 205 0.70 23.50 -1.95
C THR A 205 -0.24 23.31 -3.14
N GLN A 206 -1.06 22.26 -3.13
CA GLN A 206 -2.06 21.99 -4.17
C GLN A 206 -3.37 22.78 -3.99
N GLY A 207 -3.52 23.56 -2.92
CA GLY A 207 -4.73 24.35 -2.63
C GLY A 207 -5.92 23.52 -2.15
N LEU A 208 -5.73 22.24 -1.81
CA LEU A 208 -6.74 21.38 -1.17
C LEU A 208 -7.01 21.81 0.27
N VAL A 209 -5.98 22.34 0.94
CA VAL A 209 -6.04 22.95 2.27
C VAL A 209 -5.56 24.38 2.18
N GLN A 210 -6.26 25.33 2.78
CA GLN A 210 -5.89 26.75 2.76
C GLN A 210 -5.79 27.24 4.20
N ILE A 211 -4.67 27.85 4.56
CA ILE A 211 -4.38 28.21 5.95
C ILE A 211 -4.29 29.72 6.09
N THR A 212 -4.91 30.23 7.15
CA THR A 212 -4.86 31.62 7.56
C THR A 212 -4.38 31.72 8.99
N ASN A 213 -3.39 32.59 9.20
CA ASN A 213 -2.89 32.91 10.52
C ASN A 213 -3.37 34.32 10.89
N ALA A 214 -4.17 34.39 11.95
CA ALA A 214 -4.62 35.64 12.55
C ALA A 214 -3.79 35.91 13.81
N VAL A 215 -3.11 37.06 13.87
CA VAL A 215 -2.34 37.49 15.04
C VAL A 215 -3.26 38.32 15.93
N LEU A 216 -3.60 37.79 17.10
CA LEU A 216 -4.46 38.44 18.07
C LEU A 216 -3.72 39.62 18.75
N PRO A 217 -4.44 40.56 19.39
CA PRO A 217 -3.85 41.76 20.00
C PRO A 217 -2.83 41.50 21.11
N ASP A 218 -2.81 40.29 21.66
CA ASP A 218 -1.89 39.84 22.71
C ASP A 218 -0.70 39.05 22.16
N ASP A 219 -0.41 39.20 20.86
CA ASP A 219 0.62 38.49 20.09
C ASP A 219 0.44 36.96 20.03
N THR A 220 -0.72 36.44 20.45
CA THR A 220 -1.06 35.03 20.23
C THR A 220 -1.55 34.78 18.81
N MET A 221 -1.37 33.57 18.30
CA MET A 221 -1.70 33.22 16.92
C MET A 221 -2.89 32.25 16.89
N LEU A 222 -3.91 32.59 16.10
CA LEU A 222 -5.00 31.72 15.72
C LEU A 222 -4.75 31.23 14.29
N THR A 223 -4.58 29.91 14.14
CA THR A 223 -4.38 29.28 12.82
C THR A 223 -5.67 28.60 12.41
N LEU A 224 -6.26 29.03 11.31
CA LEU A 224 -7.46 28.44 10.72
C LEU A 224 -7.08 27.73 9.41
N SER A 225 -7.42 26.45 9.32
CA SER A 225 -7.21 25.64 8.10
C SER A 225 -8.53 25.28 7.48
N PHE A 226 -8.70 25.54 6.18
CA PHE A 226 -9.92 25.33 5.45
C PHE A 226 -9.75 24.27 4.36
N ALA A 227 -10.67 23.31 4.28
CA ALA A 227 -10.66 22.30 3.22
C ALA A 227 -12.09 21.82 2.90
N TYR A 228 -12.40 21.55 1.64
CA TYR A 228 -13.67 20.91 1.31
C TYR A 228 -13.69 19.48 1.87
N MET A 229 -14.81 19.09 2.48
CA MET A 229 -14.98 17.74 3.03
C MET A 229 -16.37 17.16 2.77
N GLY A 230 -17.14 17.74 1.84
CA GLY A 230 -18.48 17.24 1.49
C GLY A 230 -18.48 15.88 0.79
N ASN A 231 -17.33 15.44 0.27
CA ASN A 231 -17.14 14.09 -0.26
C ASN A 231 -16.59 13.14 0.81
N GLU A 232 -17.12 11.93 0.86
CA GLU A 232 -16.75 10.87 1.80
C GLU A 232 -15.24 10.59 1.83
N VAL A 233 -14.63 10.33 0.67
CA VAL A 233 -13.21 9.95 0.60
C VAL A 233 -12.32 11.10 1.06
N LEU A 234 -12.66 12.32 0.67
CA LEU A 234 -11.91 13.52 1.05
C LEU A 234 -12.04 13.79 2.56
N GLY A 235 -13.25 13.71 3.11
CA GLY A 235 -13.52 13.90 4.52
C GLY A 235 -12.87 12.85 5.42
N GLU A 236 -13.01 11.56 5.08
CA GLU A 236 -12.34 10.45 5.80
C GLU A 236 -10.82 10.60 5.75
N THR A 237 -10.26 11.07 4.63
CA THR A 237 -8.82 11.33 4.50
C THR A 237 -8.37 12.48 5.40
N LEU A 238 -9.16 13.55 5.48
CA LEU A 238 -8.82 14.75 6.23
C LEU A 238 -8.88 14.52 7.75
N VAL A 239 -10.00 14.00 8.27
CA VAL A 239 -10.25 13.91 9.72
C VAL A 239 -10.29 12.48 10.27
N GLY A 240 -10.22 11.46 9.41
CA GLY A 240 -10.39 10.07 9.81
C GLY A 240 -11.85 9.60 9.71
N ASN A 241 -12.03 8.29 9.54
CA ASN A 241 -13.35 7.68 9.31
C ASN A 241 -14.34 7.96 10.45
N GLU A 242 -13.90 7.80 11.70
CA GLU A 242 -14.77 7.95 12.87
C GLU A 242 -15.28 9.38 13.02
N TYR A 243 -14.38 10.38 12.96
CA TYR A 243 -14.77 11.78 13.10
C TYR A 243 -15.58 12.27 11.90
N TYR A 244 -15.25 11.82 10.69
CA TYR A 244 -16.01 12.18 9.50
C TYR A 244 -17.45 11.64 9.59
N SER A 245 -17.59 10.36 9.92
CA SER A 245 -18.90 9.70 10.12
C SER A 245 -19.76 10.44 11.13
N ARG A 246 -19.19 10.87 12.26
CA ARG A 246 -19.92 11.62 13.29
C ARG A 246 -20.32 13.01 12.78
N ALA A 247 -19.40 13.75 12.15
CA ALA A 247 -19.67 15.08 11.62
C ALA A 247 -20.76 15.05 10.55
N GLU A 248 -20.69 14.12 9.61
CA GLU A 248 -21.69 13.96 8.54
C GLU A 248 -23.07 13.60 9.09
N ARG A 249 -23.14 12.70 10.07
CA ARG A 249 -24.37 12.33 10.78
C ARG A 249 -25.00 13.52 11.51
N ASP A 250 -24.19 14.28 12.24
CA ASP A 250 -24.68 15.46 12.96
C ASP A 250 -25.15 16.55 11.99
N ALA A 251 -24.48 16.72 10.86
CA ALA A 251 -24.85 17.69 9.84
C ALA A 251 -26.14 17.32 9.11
N SER A 252 -26.26 16.06 8.66
CA SER A 252 -27.46 15.53 7.98
C SER A 252 -28.70 15.56 8.86
N SER A 253 -28.54 15.45 10.18
CA SER A 253 -29.67 15.62 11.11
C SER A 253 -30.23 17.04 11.19
N ARG A 254 -29.49 18.04 10.68
CA ARG A 254 -29.83 19.48 10.81
C ARG A 254 -30.16 20.13 9.47
N PHE A 255 -29.63 19.63 8.36
CA PHE A 255 -29.76 20.21 7.03
C PHE A 255 -29.85 19.15 5.94
N ASP A 256 -30.75 19.38 4.98
CA ASP A 256 -31.03 18.44 3.89
C ASP A 256 -29.97 18.49 2.77
N GLU A 257 -29.26 19.64 2.62
CA GLU A 257 -28.32 19.92 1.52
C GLU A 257 -26.95 20.45 2.00
N GLY A 258 -26.40 19.84 3.05
CA GLY A 258 -25.14 20.29 3.64
C GLY A 258 -23.90 19.90 2.84
N ARG A 259 -23.33 20.83 2.07
CA ARG A 259 -21.93 20.71 1.58
C ARG A 259 -21.00 21.04 2.75
N LEU A 260 -20.15 20.10 3.13
CA LEU A 260 -19.30 20.26 4.32
C LEU A 260 -17.95 20.88 3.98
N MET A 261 -17.50 21.78 4.85
CA MET A 261 -16.20 22.40 4.79
C MET A 261 -15.49 22.30 6.14
N LEU A 262 -14.32 21.71 6.14
CA LEU A 262 -13.47 21.57 7.31
C LEU A 262 -12.92 22.93 7.72
N VAL A 263 -12.98 23.21 9.01
CA VAL A 263 -12.26 24.31 9.67
C VAL A 263 -11.42 23.69 10.79
N GLY A 264 -10.12 23.55 10.56
CA GLY A 264 -9.14 23.17 11.57
C GLY A 264 -8.70 24.38 12.37
N ILE A 265 -8.76 24.28 13.70
CA ILE A 265 -8.43 25.36 14.62
C ILE A 265 -7.15 25.00 15.39
N GLY A 266 -6.10 25.76 15.17
CA GLY A 266 -4.79 25.59 15.80
C GLY A 266 -4.22 26.90 16.34
N GLY A 267 -2.95 26.85 16.76
CA GLY A 267 -2.24 27.97 17.35
C GLY A 267 -2.36 28.04 18.87
N ASN A 268 -1.91 29.17 19.43
CA ASN A 268 -1.82 29.44 20.87
C ASN A 268 -2.71 30.62 21.31
N ALA A 269 -3.74 30.92 20.53
CA ALA A 269 -4.73 31.98 20.78
C ALA A 269 -5.25 32.00 22.22
N SER A 270 -5.20 33.16 22.87
CA SER A 270 -5.76 33.34 24.22
C SER A 270 -7.30 33.47 24.24
N ASP A 271 -7.89 34.10 23.21
CA ASP A 271 -9.34 34.13 23.01
C ASP A 271 -9.76 32.85 22.25
N PRO A 272 -10.62 32.00 22.83
CA PRO A 272 -11.07 30.80 22.17
C PRO A 272 -11.83 31.13 20.88
N PHE A 273 -11.54 30.35 19.84
CA PHE A 273 -12.25 30.44 18.56
C PHE A 273 -13.77 30.35 18.77
N ARG A 274 -14.50 31.31 18.18
CA ARG A 274 -15.97 31.35 18.21
C ARG A 274 -16.54 31.26 16.80
N GLN A 275 -17.18 30.13 16.51
CA GLN A 275 -17.80 29.85 15.22
C GLN A 275 -18.86 30.89 14.80
N GLU A 276 -19.62 31.48 15.72
CA GLU A 276 -20.57 32.57 15.41
C GLU A 276 -19.93 33.86 14.85
N ARG A 277 -18.60 33.98 14.89
CA ARG A 277 -17.87 35.12 14.32
C ARG A 277 -17.40 34.86 12.88
N LEU A 278 -17.78 33.72 12.29
CA LEU A 278 -17.54 33.42 10.89
C LEU A 278 -18.69 33.90 10.01
N SER A 279 -18.34 34.42 8.84
CA SER A 279 -19.27 34.63 7.74
C SER A 279 -18.56 34.32 6.42
N ILE A 280 -19.34 33.93 5.41
CA ILE A 280 -18.84 33.75 4.05
C ILE A 280 -19.39 34.87 3.19
N GLN A 281 -18.54 35.47 2.37
CA GLN A 281 -18.94 36.43 1.36
C GLN A 281 -18.66 35.89 -0.04
N GLN A 282 -19.65 35.94 -0.92
CA GLN A 282 -19.50 35.60 -2.34
C GLN A 282 -20.20 36.67 -3.18
N GLY A 283 -19.42 37.49 -3.89
CA GLY A 283 -19.94 38.70 -4.54
C GLY A 283 -20.54 39.67 -3.52
N ASP A 284 -21.80 40.06 -3.74
CA ASP A 284 -22.57 40.93 -2.83
C ASP A 284 -23.32 40.15 -1.73
N ALA A 285 -23.37 38.82 -1.81
CA ALA A 285 -24.05 37.98 -0.82
C ALA A 285 -23.16 37.69 0.39
N VAL A 286 -23.72 37.81 1.59
CA VAL A 286 -23.05 37.47 2.86
C VAL A 286 -23.88 36.41 3.59
N TYR A 287 -23.26 35.26 3.83
CA TYR A 287 -23.83 34.10 4.52
C TYR A 287 -23.28 34.06 5.96
N PRO A 288 -24.06 34.46 6.98
CA PRO A 288 -23.64 34.37 8.37
C PRO A 288 -23.60 32.91 8.83
N MET A 289 -22.67 32.54 9.70
CA MET A 289 -22.50 31.17 10.20
C MET A 289 -22.97 31.02 11.66
N PRO A 290 -24.29 30.85 11.92
CA PRO A 290 -24.78 30.59 13.27
C PRO A 290 -24.28 29.23 13.78
N ARG A 291 -24.23 29.06 15.11
CA ARG A 291 -23.80 27.81 15.77
C ARG A 291 -24.45 26.52 15.24
N ARG A 292 -25.68 26.60 14.70
CA ARG A 292 -26.37 25.43 14.14
C ARG A 292 -25.72 24.89 12.87
N GLN A 293 -25.08 25.74 12.06
CA GLN A 293 -24.40 25.41 10.79
C GLN A 293 -22.99 24.87 10.98
N THR A 294 -22.61 24.54 12.22
CA THR A 294 -21.30 23.96 12.54
C THR A 294 -21.49 22.71 13.38
N VAL A 295 -20.72 21.69 13.05
CA VAL A 295 -20.68 20.41 13.76
C VAL A 295 -19.24 20.08 14.14
N TYR A 296 -19.07 19.32 15.20
CA TYR A 296 -17.73 18.92 15.64
C TYR A 296 -17.15 17.88 14.68
N ALA A 297 -15.91 18.08 14.24
CA ALA A 297 -15.22 17.22 13.26
C ALA A 297 -13.93 16.59 13.82
N GLY A 298 -13.79 16.53 15.15
CA GLY A 298 -12.75 15.79 15.84
C GLY A 298 -11.69 16.63 16.55
N SER A 299 -10.83 15.98 17.32
CA SER A 299 -9.74 16.60 18.08
C SER A 299 -8.46 16.75 17.26
N ALA A 300 -8.53 16.58 15.94
CA ALA A 300 -7.38 16.60 15.05
C ALA A 300 -6.22 15.66 15.49
N ASP A 301 -6.60 14.45 15.93
CA ASP A 301 -5.71 13.34 16.32
C ASP A 301 -5.75 12.16 15.32
N GLN A 302 -6.63 12.23 14.33
CA GLN A 302 -6.76 11.25 13.23
C GLN A 302 -6.78 11.95 11.87
N GLY A 303 -6.59 11.18 10.79
CA GLY A 303 -6.57 11.71 9.42
C GLY A 303 -5.32 12.55 9.11
N LYS A 304 -5.35 13.27 7.97
CA LYS A 304 -4.24 14.15 7.54
C LYS A 304 -4.13 15.43 8.38
N ILE A 305 -5.20 15.84 9.08
CA ILE A 305 -5.18 16.98 10.01
C ILE A 305 -4.42 16.68 11.31
N ALA A 306 -4.07 15.41 11.56
CA ALA A 306 -3.43 14.99 12.80
C ALA A 306 -2.18 15.82 13.14
N GLY A 307 -2.20 16.49 14.30
CA GLY A 307 -1.11 17.36 14.78
C GLY A 307 -0.95 18.70 14.04
N GLN A 308 -1.90 19.05 13.16
CA GLN A 308 -1.91 20.33 12.41
C GLN A 308 -2.88 21.34 13.03
N ALA A 309 -3.83 20.87 13.83
CA ALA A 309 -4.80 21.66 14.56
C ALA A 309 -4.99 21.09 15.96
N ASN A 310 -5.56 21.87 16.87
CA ASN A 310 -5.94 21.43 18.22
C ASN A 310 -7.30 20.73 18.21
N PHE A 311 -8.21 21.16 17.34
CA PHE A 311 -9.50 20.52 17.07
C PHE A 311 -10.04 21.00 15.72
N ALA A 312 -11.10 20.35 15.24
CA ALA A 312 -11.74 20.68 13.97
C ALA A 312 -13.26 20.76 14.10
N VAL A 313 -13.85 21.63 13.30
CA VAL A 313 -15.30 21.68 13.07
C VAL A 313 -15.59 21.56 11.58
N ALA A 314 -16.73 21.00 11.22
CA ALA A 314 -17.25 21.03 9.86
C ALA A 314 -18.33 22.11 9.78
N MET A 315 -18.12 23.08 8.90
CA MET A 315 -19.07 24.09 8.52
C MET A 315 -19.98 23.54 7.41
N ILE A 316 -21.27 23.82 7.54
CA ILE A 316 -22.30 23.46 6.59
C ILE A 316 -22.52 24.65 5.69
N LEU A 317 -22.08 24.54 4.44
CA LEU A 317 -22.20 25.60 3.44
C LEU A 317 -23.64 25.71 2.96
N ASP A 318 -24.04 26.94 2.65
CA ASP A 318 -25.37 27.23 2.10
C ASP A 318 -25.52 26.61 0.70
N PRO A 319 -26.66 25.98 0.37
CA PRO A 319 -26.86 25.35 -0.94
C PRO A 319 -26.82 26.34 -2.11
N ASP A 320 -27.18 27.61 -1.88
CA ASP A 320 -27.23 28.63 -2.93
C ASP A 320 -25.83 29.12 -3.36
N MET A 321 -24.77 28.76 -2.63
CA MET A 321 -23.40 29.15 -2.98
C MET A 321 -22.89 28.41 -4.23
N ASP A 322 -22.18 29.12 -5.10
CA ASP A 322 -21.48 28.52 -6.25
C ASP A 322 -20.04 28.15 -5.85
N LEU A 323 -19.79 26.86 -5.61
CA LEU A 323 -18.45 26.38 -5.22
C LEU A 323 -17.41 26.42 -6.34
N SER A 324 -17.80 26.68 -7.59
CA SER A 324 -16.87 26.88 -8.69
C SER A 324 -16.25 28.27 -8.71
N GLN A 325 -16.86 29.22 -7.99
CA GLN A 325 -16.38 30.58 -7.86
C GLN A 325 -15.62 30.78 -6.54
N PRO A 326 -14.65 31.70 -6.49
CA PRO A 326 -14.00 32.05 -5.22
C PRO A 326 -15.01 32.67 -4.25
N PHE A 327 -14.80 32.44 -2.96
CA PHE A 327 -15.56 33.05 -1.87
C PHE A 327 -14.62 33.39 -0.73
N THR A 328 -14.95 34.43 0.03
CA THR A 328 -14.11 34.92 1.13
C THR A 328 -14.69 34.48 2.46
N VAL A 329 -13.90 33.81 3.29
CA VAL A 329 -14.26 33.54 4.68
C VAL A 329 -13.77 34.69 5.53
N LEU A 330 -14.68 35.31 6.27
CA LEU A 330 -14.42 36.42 7.17
C LEU A 330 -14.53 35.93 8.62
N TYR A 331 -13.49 36.20 9.41
CA TYR A 331 -13.50 35.98 10.86
C TYR A 331 -13.37 37.32 11.58
N ASP A 332 -14.38 37.70 12.34
CA ASP A 332 -14.36 38.90 13.18
C ASP A 332 -13.67 38.60 14.53
N PRO A 333 -12.50 39.18 14.85
CA PRO A 333 -11.84 38.95 16.13
C PRO A 333 -12.49 39.71 17.31
N GLN A 334 -13.46 40.59 17.08
CA GLN A 334 -13.92 41.64 18.00
C GLN A 334 -12.80 42.62 18.44
N ASN A 335 -13.19 43.81 18.91
CA ASN A 335 -12.33 44.94 19.34
C ASN A 335 -11.92 45.97 18.27
N GLY A 336 -12.72 46.14 17.20
CA GLY A 336 -12.52 47.24 16.24
C GLY A 336 -11.37 47.05 15.25
N GLN A 337 -10.76 45.86 15.23
CA GLN A 337 -9.85 45.45 14.15
C GLN A 337 -10.63 45.05 12.90
N GLN A 338 -9.99 45.13 11.73
CA GLN A 338 -10.60 44.63 10.51
C GLN A 338 -10.77 43.10 10.59
N PRO A 339 -11.88 42.55 10.09
CA PRO A 339 -12.06 41.11 9.99
C PRO A 339 -10.91 40.46 9.23
N TYR A 340 -10.48 39.30 9.70
CA TYR A 340 -9.53 38.48 8.96
C TYR A 340 -10.26 37.86 7.77
N SER A 341 -9.84 38.21 6.56
CA SER A 341 -10.38 37.64 5.33
C SER A 341 -9.45 36.56 4.79
N THR A 342 -10.04 35.48 4.31
CA THR A 342 -9.36 34.41 3.60
C THR A 342 -10.11 34.12 2.33
N ASP A 343 -9.47 34.37 1.18
CA ASP A 343 -10.07 34.02 -0.10
C ASP A 343 -9.87 32.53 -0.37
N ILE A 344 -10.99 31.84 -0.53
CA ILE A 344 -11.02 30.41 -0.76
C ILE A 344 -11.52 30.13 -2.17
N GLN A 345 -10.73 29.36 -2.90
CA GLN A 345 -11.12 28.81 -4.20
C GLN A 345 -10.87 27.31 -4.22
N LEU A 346 -11.90 26.51 -4.48
CA LEU A 346 -11.75 25.08 -4.69
C LEU A 346 -11.08 24.83 -6.04
N ARG A 347 -10.08 23.94 -6.07
CA ARG A 347 -9.32 23.60 -7.27
C ARG A 347 -9.11 22.10 -7.38
N GLY A 348 -8.88 21.65 -8.62
CA GLY A 348 -8.59 20.25 -8.94
C GLY A 348 -9.62 19.29 -8.36
N ILE A 349 -9.14 18.23 -7.72
CA ILE A 349 -9.96 17.13 -7.20
C ILE A 349 -11.02 17.63 -6.20
N ALA A 350 -10.71 18.62 -5.35
CA ALA A 350 -11.69 19.14 -4.40
C ALA A 350 -12.88 19.81 -5.11
N LEU A 351 -12.64 20.52 -6.22
CA LEU A 351 -13.69 21.15 -7.01
C LEU A 351 -14.49 20.11 -7.80
N ASP A 352 -13.81 19.15 -8.45
CA ASP A 352 -14.48 18.10 -9.20
C ASP A 352 -15.42 17.29 -8.30
N LEU A 353 -14.97 16.93 -7.10
CA LEU A 353 -15.80 16.26 -6.10
C LEU A 353 -16.94 17.14 -5.58
N ALA A 354 -16.71 18.45 -5.40
CA ALA A 354 -17.75 19.38 -4.97
C ALA A 354 -18.86 19.56 -6.01
N LEU A 355 -18.54 19.40 -7.29
CA LEU A 355 -19.46 19.49 -8.42
C LEU A 355 -20.03 18.13 -8.86
N GLY A 356 -19.67 17.03 -8.18
CA GLY A 356 -20.12 15.68 -8.53
C GLY A 356 -19.54 15.15 -9.84
N ARG A 357 -18.40 15.67 -10.29
CA ARG A 357 -17.70 15.23 -11.50
C ARG A 357 -16.86 13.98 -11.22
N GLU A 358 -16.68 13.15 -12.23
CA GLU A 358 -15.86 11.95 -12.13
C GLU A 358 -14.38 12.28 -11.95
N VAL A 359 -13.73 11.59 -11.01
CA VAL A 359 -12.29 11.70 -10.78
C VAL A 359 -11.60 10.56 -11.52
N ARG A 360 -10.81 10.91 -12.53
CA ARG A 360 -10.07 9.95 -13.37
C ARG A 360 -8.86 9.36 -12.66
N ALA A 361 -8.39 8.20 -13.13
CA ALA A 361 -7.30 7.46 -12.50
C ALA A 361 -5.99 8.26 -12.49
N PRO A 362 -5.17 8.16 -11.42
CA PRO A 362 -3.86 8.78 -11.40
C PRO A 362 -3.02 8.31 -12.58
N GLY A 363 -2.67 9.24 -13.49
CA GLY A 363 -1.90 8.96 -14.71
C GLY A 363 -2.68 8.98 -16.02
N GLU A 364 -4.01 9.09 -16.00
CA GLU A 364 -4.81 9.23 -17.24
C GLU A 364 -4.73 10.66 -17.80
N LEU A 365 -4.69 11.67 -16.90
CA LEU A 365 -4.28 13.05 -17.19
C LEU A 365 -2.87 13.14 -17.78
N ALA A 366 -2.03 12.14 -17.52
CA ALA A 366 -0.67 12.16 -18.03
C ALA A 366 -0.60 11.87 -19.53
N MET A 367 -1.55 11.21 -20.21
CA MET A 367 -1.28 10.85 -21.61
C MET A 367 -1.36 12.05 -22.59
N GLU A 368 -2.25 13.02 -22.36
CA GLU A 368 -2.31 14.28 -23.12
C GLU A 368 -1.25 15.29 -22.65
N ASP A 369 -0.99 15.40 -21.35
CA ASP A 369 0.01 16.34 -20.80
C ASP A 369 1.46 15.83 -20.95
N MET A 370 1.71 14.52 -21.00
CA MET A 370 3.04 13.90 -21.09
C MET A 370 3.65 14.00 -22.49
N MET A 371 2.86 14.27 -23.53
CA MET A 371 3.41 14.58 -24.86
C MET A 371 3.99 16.01 -24.92
N GLN A 372 3.59 16.91 -24.01
CA GLN A 372 4.16 18.26 -23.87
C GLN A 372 5.19 18.38 -22.73
N ALA A 373 5.09 17.56 -21.69
CA ALA A 373 5.93 17.69 -20.49
C ALA A 373 7.25 16.89 -20.50
N SER A 374 7.54 16.08 -21.53
CA SER A 374 8.65 15.11 -21.53
C SER A 374 10.08 15.70 -21.58
N ALA A 375 10.26 17.01 -21.44
CA ALA A 375 11.59 17.63 -21.33
C ALA A 375 11.74 18.63 -20.16
N GLY A 376 10.66 19.09 -19.54
CA GLY A 376 10.70 20.25 -18.63
C GLY A 376 10.59 19.98 -17.13
N GLY A 377 9.82 18.96 -16.71
CA GLY A 377 9.40 18.82 -15.30
C GLY A 377 10.30 18.00 -14.38
N LEU A 378 11.29 17.28 -14.93
CA LEU A 378 12.15 16.37 -14.14
C LEU A 378 13.23 17.11 -13.33
N LEU A 379 13.41 18.41 -13.58
CA LEU A 379 14.47 19.25 -12.96
C LEU A 379 13.94 20.30 -11.98
N THR A 380 12.62 20.54 -11.92
CA THR A 380 12.06 21.70 -11.20
C THR A 380 11.72 21.44 -9.74
N ASP A 381 11.60 20.17 -9.30
CA ASP A 381 11.25 19.84 -7.91
C ASP A 381 12.08 18.66 -7.36
N ILE A 382 13.41 18.84 -7.34
CA ILE A 382 14.36 17.81 -6.90
C ILE A 382 14.41 17.80 -5.36
N ASN A 383 13.95 16.71 -4.74
CA ASN A 383 14.17 16.46 -3.32
C ASN A 383 15.65 16.09 -3.05
N TRP A 384 16.47 17.13 -2.88
CA TRP A 384 17.92 17.01 -2.67
C TRP A 384 18.30 16.16 -1.45
N VAL A 385 17.42 16.06 -0.44
CA VAL A 385 17.64 15.25 0.76
C VAL A 385 17.68 13.75 0.43
N ARG A 386 16.95 13.30 -0.59
CA ARG A 386 16.99 11.91 -1.08
C ARG A 386 18.05 11.69 -2.16
N VAL A 387 18.29 12.69 -3.01
CA VAL A 387 19.21 12.59 -4.15
C VAL A 387 20.69 12.66 -3.74
N LEU A 388 21.08 13.59 -2.86
CA LEU A 388 22.48 13.77 -2.46
C LEU A 388 23.10 12.50 -1.83
N PRO A 389 22.43 11.82 -0.87
CA PRO A 389 22.97 10.58 -0.31
C PRO A 389 23.07 9.46 -1.35
N LEU A 390 22.12 9.38 -2.30
CA LEU A 390 22.17 8.38 -3.38
C LEU A 390 23.35 8.61 -4.32
N LEU A 391 23.63 9.86 -4.70
CA LEU A 391 24.82 10.20 -5.49
C LEU A 391 26.11 9.85 -4.72
N LEU A 392 26.16 10.13 -3.42
CA LEU A 392 27.29 9.75 -2.57
C LEU A 392 27.45 8.21 -2.49
N ILE A 393 26.35 7.47 -2.39
CA ILE A 393 26.40 6.00 -2.43
C ILE A 393 26.86 5.49 -3.79
N PHE A 394 26.38 6.04 -4.90
CA PHE A 394 26.79 5.60 -6.24
C PHE A 394 28.27 5.88 -6.51
N THR A 395 28.77 7.05 -6.12
CA THR A 395 30.19 7.39 -6.21
C THR A 395 31.03 6.46 -5.34
N LEU A 396 30.58 6.17 -4.12
CA LEU A 396 31.25 5.23 -3.22
C LEU A 396 31.25 3.80 -3.75
N VAL A 397 30.13 3.33 -4.31
CA VAL A 397 30.01 2.01 -4.97
C VAL A 397 30.96 1.92 -6.16
N MET A 398 31.00 2.94 -7.01
CA MET A 398 31.88 2.96 -8.17
C MET A 398 33.35 3.05 -7.77
N ALA A 399 33.68 3.86 -6.75
CA ALA A 399 35.03 3.95 -6.20
C ALA A 399 35.48 2.61 -5.59
N SER A 400 34.60 1.93 -4.85
CA SER A 400 34.85 0.60 -4.28
C SER A 400 35.10 -0.44 -5.38
N PHE A 401 34.24 -0.46 -6.41
CA PHE A 401 34.34 -1.37 -7.54
C PHE A 401 35.64 -1.16 -8.35
N LEU A 402 35.97 0.10 -8.68
CA LEU A 402 37.14 0.42 -9.51
C LEU A 402 38.46 0.27 -8.76
N ARG A 403 38.54 0.70 -7.49
CA ARG A 403 39.78 0.61 -6.70
C ARG A 403 40.06 -0.80 -6.18
N LYS A 404 39.06 -1.69 -6.19
CA LYS A 404 39.15 -3.08 -5.72
C LYS A 404 39.68 -3.22 -4.28
N ASP A 405 39.55 -2.17 -3.47
CA ASP A 405 40.00 -2.15 -2.08
C ASP A 405 38.98 -2.86 -1.17
N THR A 406 39.49 -3.78 -0.36
CA THR A 406 38.69 -4.54 0.60
C THR A 406 38.10 -3.63 1.68
N ARG A 407 38.83 -2.63 2.18
CA ARG A 407 38.33 -1.73 3.23
C ARG A 407 37.16 -0.90 2.71
N LEU A 408 37.35 -0.29 1.55
CA LEU A 408 36.34 0.55 0.91
C LEU A 408 35.07 -0.25 0.62
N ARG A 409 35.21 -1.49 0.14
CA ARG A 409 34.06 -2.39 -0.05
C ARG A 409 33.25 -2.60 1.22
N TRP A 410 33.88 -2.93 2.34
CA TRP A 410 33.13 -3.17 3.58
C TRP A 410 32.44 -1.91 4.08
N LEU A 411 33.07 -0.74 3.92
CA LEU A 411 32.45 0.54 4.22
C LEU A 411 31.24 0.79 3.32
N THR A 412 31.34 0.56 2.01
CA THR A 412 30.21 0.66 1.07
C THR A 412 29.08 -0.30 1.43
N LEU A 413 29.37 -1.56 1.74
CA LEU A 413 28.36 -2.56 2.11
C LEU A 413 27.61 -2.18 3.39
N SER A 414 28.32 -1.67 4.40
CA SER A 414 27.69 -1.22 5.64
C SER A 414 26.80 0.01 5.41
N ILE A 415 27.27 0.99 4.63
CA ILE A 415 26.51 2.22 4.33
C ILE A 415 25.27 1.88 3.50
N THR A 416 25.40 1.06 2.46
CA THR A 416 24.26 0.65 1.62
C THR A 416 23.24 -0.16 2.40
N LEU A 417 23.68 -1.10 3.26
CA LEU A 417 22.78 -1.85 4.14
C LEU A 417 22.01 -0.92 5.08
N PHE A 418 22.68 0.01 5.75
CA PHE A 418 22.02 0.89 6.73
C PHE A 418 21.14 1.93 6.05
N TYR A 419 21.69 2.66 5.07
CA TYR A 419 20.97 3.75 4.41
C TYR A 419 19.85 3.24 3.50
N LEU A 420 20.13 2.37 2.54
CA LEU A 420 19.08 1.88 1.61
C LEU A 420 18.16 0.87 2.27
N GLY A 421 18.66 0.09 3.23
CA GLY A 421 17.84 -0.87 3.97
C GLY A 421 16.96 -0.23 5.02
N PHE A 422 17.54 0.44 6.02
CA PHE A 422 16.80 0.87 7.22
C PHE A 422 16.36 2.34 7.22
N VAL A 423 17.09 3.24 6.54
CA VAL A 423 16.78 4.69 6.57
C VAL A 423 15.83 5.09 5.45
N ASN A 424 16.17 4.74 4.20
CA ASN A 424 15.45 5.18 3.01
C ASN A 424 14.39 4.15 2.58
N GLY A 425 14.68 2.85 2.70
CA GLY A 425 13.83 1.78 2.19
C GLY A 425 13.76 1.69 0.65
N GLY A 426 14.37 2.61 -0.09
CA GLY A 426 14.40 2.61 -1.55
C GLY A 426 15.49 1.71 -2.14
N PHE A 427 15.12 0.53 -2.62
CA PHE A 427 15.98 -0.36 -3.39
C PHE A 427 15.21 -1.09 -4.48
N LEU A 428 15.91 -1.58 -5.50
CA LEU A 428 15.28 -2.36 -6.55
C LEU A 428 14.77 -3.69 -6.00
N SER A 429 13.50 -3.99 -6.24
CA SER A 429 12.70 -5.08 -5.72
C SER A 429 11.95 -5.78 -6.85
N VAL A 430 11.27 -6.88 -6.53
CA VAL A 430 10.39 -7.59 -7.45
C VAL A 430 9.09 -6.84 -7.67
N SER A 431 8.61 -6.12 -6.64
CA SER A 431 7.43 -5.27 -6.76
C SER A 431 7.61 -4.21 -7.85
N HIS A 432 8.81 -3.68 -8.06
CA HIS A 432 9.07 -2.75 -9.17
C HIS A 432 8.93 -3.43 -10.54
N ILE A 433 9.30 -4.72 -10.68
CA ILE A 433 9.10 -5.46 -11.94
C ILE A 433 7.59 -5.65 -12.19
N THR A 434 6.85 -6.14 -11.20
CA THR A 434 5.41 -6.40 -11.34
C THR A 434 4.61 -5.12 -11.52
N ASN A 435 4.96 -4.05 -10.80
CA ASN A 435 4.29 -2.75 -10.90
C ASN A 435 4.61 -2.07 -12.22
N THR A 436 5.81 -2.22 -12.77
CA THR A 436 6.12 -1.71 -14.13
C THR A 436 5.31 -2.45 -15.19
N ILE A 437 5.09 -3.76 -15.03
CA ILE A 437 4.25 -4.54 -15.95
C ILE A 437 2.77 -4.11 -15.83
N LYS A 438 2.28 -3.89 -14.61
CA LYS A 438 0.86 -3.55 -14.35
C LYS A 438 0.52 -2.08 -14.61
N LEU A 439 1.37 -1.15 -14.19
CA LEU A 439 1.14 0.30 -14.18
C LEU A 439 1.93 1.04 -15.27
N GLY A 440 2.82 0.34 -15.99
CA GLY A 440 3.68 0.92 -17.01
C GLY A 440 4.99 1.55 -16.46
N PRO A 441 5.85 2.05 -17.36
CA PRO A 441 7.15 2.65 -17.00
C PRO A 441 7.03 4.00 -16.29
N SER A 442 5.85 4.64 -16.32
CA SER A 442 5.56 5.91 -15.65
C SER A 442 5.87 5.88 -14.15
N MET A 443 5.62 4.74 -13.49
CA MET A 443 5.93 4.54 -12.05
C MET A 443 7.42 4.73 -11.72
N ILE A 444 8.33 4.32 -12.62
CA ILE A 444 9.78 4.51 -12.43
C ILE A 444 10.16 5.95 -12.76
N LEU A 445 9.56 6.52 -13.82
CA LEU A 445 9.88 7.87 -14.29
C LEU A 445 9.39 8.96 -13.34
N SER A 446 8.35 8.68 -12.54
CA SER A 446 7.77 9.62 -11.55
C SER A 446 8.55 9.72 -10.25
N ASP A 447 9.39 8.73 -9.91
CA ASP A 447 10.20 8.73 -8.68
C ASP A 447 11.69 8.84 -9.04
N LEU A 448 12.23 10.07 -8.95
CA LEU A 448 13.61 10.39 -9.33
C LEU A 448 14.65 9.50 -8.60
N PRO A 449 14.61 9.32 -7.26
CA PRO A 449 15.42 8.32 -6.55
C PRO A 449 15.36 6.90 -7.13
N LEU A 450 14.15 6.38 -7.42
CA LEU A 450 13.98 5.04 -8.01
C LEU A 450 14.55 4.98 -9.43
N LEU A 451 14.27 5.99 -10.25
CA LEU A 451 14.81 6.15 -11.60
C LEU A 451 16.34 6.11 -11.57
N MET A 452 16.95 6.86 -10.65
CA MET A 452 18.40 6.88 -10.46
C MET A 452 18.97 5.49 -10.15
N ILE A 453 18.33 4.74 -9.25
CA ILE A 453 18.73 3.36 -8.91
C ILE A 453 18.56 2.42 -10.10
N VAL A 454 17.45 2.50 -10.82
CA VAL A 454 17.17 1.68 -12.01
C VAL A 454 18.19 1.97 -13.10
N VAL A 455 18.38 3.23 -13.46
CA VAL A 455 19.34 3.67 -14.49
C VAL A 455 20.75 3.26 -14.11
N PHE A 456 21.19 3.53 -12.88
CA PHE A 456 22.49 3.09 -12.39
C PHE A 456 22.65 1.57 -12.48
N THR A 457 21.63 0.80 -12.08
CA THR A 457 21.64 -0.66 -12.14
C THR A 457 21.69 -1.19 -13.55
N LEU A 458 20.91 -0.63 -14.48
CA LEU A 458 20.88 -1.03 -15.89
C LEU A 458 22.22 -0.73 -16.56
N ILE A 459 22.74 0.50 -16.42
CA ILE A 459 24.02 0.91 -17.01
C ILE A 459 25.15 0.03 -16.48
N THR A 460 25.26 -0.15 -15.16
CA THR A 460 26.32 -0.98 -14.59
C THR A 460 26.19 -2.46 -15.00
N THR A 461 24.95 -2.96 -15.10
CA THR A 461 24.67 -4.34 -15.54
C THR A 461 25.03 -4.58 -17.00
N LEU A 462 24.74 -3.64 -17.89
CA LEU A 462 25.10 -3.75 -19.31
C LEU A 462 26.60 -3.57 -19.55
N ILE A 463 27.29 -2.72 -18.78
CA ILE A 463 28.72 -2.50 -19.01
C ILE A 463 29.56 -3.61 -18.37
N TRP A 464 29.38 -3.89 -17.08
CA TRP A 464 30.23 -4.83 -16.33
C TRP A 464 29.51 -6.12 -15.94
N GLY A 465 28.19 -6.17 -15.90
CA GLY A 465 27.42 -7.24 -15.28
C GLY A 465 26.88 -6.80 -13.91
N ARG A 466 26.38 -7.73 -13.09
CA ARG A 466 25.52 -7.42 -11.94
C ARG A 466 26.20 -6.77 -10.71
N VAL A 467 26.78 -5.59 -10.87
CA VAL A 467 27.42 -4.79 -9.80
C VAL A 467 26.40 -4.43 -8.70
N PHE A 468 25.13 -4.23 -9.06
CA PHE A 468 24.04 -4.01 -8.10
C PHE A 468 24.01 -5.09 -7.02
N CYS A 469 24.02 -6.37 -7.42
CA CYS A 469 23.90 -7.50 -6.50
C CYS A 469 25.09 -7.63 -5.54
N SER A 470 26.29 -7.16 -5.92
CA SER A 470 27.45 -7.20 -5.03
C SER A 470 27.56 -6.02 -4.09
N SER A 471 27.23 -4.82 -4.57
CA SER A 471 27.72 -3.57 -3.94
C SER A 471 26.62 -2.57 -3.58
N LEU A 472 25.44 -2.62 -4.21
CA LEU A 472 24.33 -1.70 -3.94
C LEU A 472 23.16 -2.35 -3.21
N CYS A 473 22.92 -3.66 -3.44
CA CYS A 473 21.82 -4.39 -2.84
C CYS A 473 22.03 -4.58 -1.32
N PRO A 474 21.14 -4.04 -0.46
CA PRO A 474 21.29 -4.13 1.00
C PRO A 474 21.20 -5.58 1.49
N PHE A 475 20.34 -6.41 0.90
CA PHE A 475 20.26 -7.82 1.29
C PHE A 475 21.45 -8.66 0.83
N GLY A 476 22.10 -8.27 -0.27
CA GLY A 476 23.39 -8.83 -0.68
C GLY A 476 24.48 -8.52 0.34
N ALA A 477 24.52 -7.27 0.83
CA ALA A 477 25.42 -6.83 1.89
C ALA A 477 25.17 -7.56 3.21
N LEU A 478 23.90 -7.74 3.60
CA LEU A 478 23.51 -8.49 4.79
C LEU A 478 24.02 -9.94 4.76
N GLN A 479 23.84 -10.65 3.64
CA GLN A 479 24.33 -12.03 3.50
C GLN A 479 25.87 -12.10 3.54
N ASP A 480 26.57 -11.11 2.97
CA ASP A 480 28.04 -11.01 3.07
C ASP A 480 28.49 -10.78 4.52
N MET A 481 27.78 -9.94 5.29
CA MET A 481 28.04 -9.72 6.72
C MET A 481 27.78 -10.98 7.55
N ILE A 482 26.65 -11.66 7.34
CA ILE A 482 26.34 -12.95 8.01
C ILE A 482 27.44 -13.97 7.72
N THR A 483 27.87 -14.09 6.47
CA THR A 483 28.94 -15.02 6.07
C THR A 483 30.27 -14.66 6.73
N ARG A 484 30.54 -13.37 6.99
CA ARG A 484 31.77 -12.93 7.67
C ARG A 484 31.75 -13.24 9.16
N ILE A 485 30.59 -13.10 9.82
CA ILE A 485 30.42 -13.37 11.25
C ILE A 485 30.35 -14.88 11.52
N THR A 486 29.78 -15.66 10.59
CA THR A 486 29.60 -17.09 10.76
C THR A 486 30.94 -17.85 10.71
N PRO A 487 31.25 -18.72 11.70
CA PRO A 487 32.49 -19.51 11.70
C PRO A 487 32.65 -20.39 10.45
N ARG A 488 33.87 -20.47 9.91
CA ARG A 488 34.17 -21.27 8.69
C ARG A 488 33.76 -22.75 8.79
N ARG A 489 33.74 -23.33 10.00
CA ARG A 489 33.33 -24.72 10.25
C ARG A 489 31.85 -25.00 9.93
N TRP A 490 30.99 -23.98 9.96
CA TRP A 490 29.57 -24.11 9.65
C TRP A 490 29.26 -23.86 8.18
N GLN A 491 30.20 -23.25 7.46
CA GLN A 491 30.05 -22.96 6.04
C GLN A 491 30.30 -24.23 5.23
N ARG A 492 29.34 -24.61 4.38
CA ARG A 492 29.41 -25.80 3.53
C ARG A 492 29.20 -25.42 2.06
N THR A 493 29.94 -26.06 1.17
CA THR A 493 29.70 -26.00 -0.28
C THR A 493 28.80 -27.16 -0.68
N LEU A 494 27.71 -26.85 -1.39
CA LEU A 494 26.81 -27.87 -1.94
C LEU A 494 27.51 -28.69 -3.04
N PRO A 495 27.19 -29.99 -3.18
CA PRO A 495 27.62 -30.80 -4.32
C PRO A 495 27.21 -30.17 -5.66
N ALA A 496 28.05 -30.31 -6.69
CA ALA A 496 27.86 -29.65 -7.99
C ALA A 496 26.51 -29.98 -8.64
N PHE A 497 26.05 -31.22 -8.54
CA PHE A 497 24.77 -31.67 -9.10
C PHE A 497 23.57 -30.94 -8.48
N ILE A 498 23.54 -30.81 -7.14
CA ILE A 498 22.45 -30.11 -6.44
C ILE A 498 22.53 -28.62 -6.76
N HIS A 499 23.74 -28.06 -6.78
CA HIS A 499 23.95 -26.68 -7.14
C HIS A 499 23.38 -26.35 -8.52
N ASP A 500 23.70 -27.14 -9.55
CA ASP A 500 23.28 -26.89 -10.93
C ASP A 500 21.77 -26.92 -11.12
N LYS A 501 21.09 -27.85 -10.44
CA LYS A 501 19.62 -27.92 -10.47
C LYS A 501 18.97 -26.78 -9.69
N ALA A 502 19.48 -26.48 -8.49
CA ALA A 502 18.91 -25.46 -7.62
C ALA A 502 19.03 -24.04 -8.22
N LEU A 503 19.98 -23.80 -9.13
CA LEU A 503 20.09 -22.52 -9.84
C LEU A 503 18.84 -22.19 -10.68
N TYR A 504 18.12 -23.19 -11.19
CA TYR A 504 16.92 -22.97 -11.99
C TYR A 504 15.71 -22.50 -11.15
N LEU A 505 15.74 -22.70 -9.83
CA LEU A 505 14.63 -22.34 -8.95
C LEU A 505 14.29 -20.84 -9.01
N LYS A 506 15.29 -19.95 -8.92
CA LYS A 506 15.06 -18.49 -9.04
C LYS A 506 14.49 -18.08 -10.40
N TYR A 507 14.79 -18.81 -11.46
CA TYR A 507 14.25 -18.54 -12.80
C TYR A 507 12.80 -19.02 -12.90
N ALA A 508 12.47 -20.15 -12.28
CA ALA A 508 11.09 -20.61 -12.15
C ALA A 508 10.25 -19.63 -11.31
N ILE A 509 10.79 -19.11 -10.19
CA ILE A 509 10.14 -18.07 -9.38
C ILE A 509 9.93 -16.79 -10.20
N LEU A 510 10.94 -16.33 -10.95
CA LEU A 510 10.80 -15.17 -11.82
C LEU A 510 9.71 -15.39 -12.88
N ALA A 511 9.71 -16.53 -13.56
CA ALA A 511 8.72 -16.85 -14.57
C ALA A 511 7.30 -16.87 -13.98
N LEU A 512 7.11 -17.49 -12.82
CA LEU A 512 5.83 -17.50 -12.10
C LEU A 512 5.35 -16.08 -11.80
N ILE A 513 6.23 -15.22 -11.27
CA ILE A 513 5.87 -13.83 -10.92
C ILE A 513 5.52 -13.01 -12.16
N VAL A 514 6.28 -13.17 -13.26
CA VAL A 514 5.99 -12.47 -14.52
C VAL A 514 4.66 -12.95 -15.12
N ILE A 515 4.41 -14.27 -15.14
CA ILE A 515 3.16 -14.84 -15.66
C ILE A 515 1.97 -14.32 -14.85
N MET A 516 2.05 -14.34 -13.51
CA MET A 516 0.98 -13.80 -12.65
C MET A 516 0.77 -12.30 -12.83
N ALA A 517 1.86 -11.53 -13.04
CA ALA A 517 1.74 -10.11 -13.34
C ALA A 517 1.04 -9.85 -14.69
N LEU A 518 1.30 -10.69 -15.71
CA LEU A 518 0.67 -10.59 -17.03
C LEU A 518 -0.80 -11.04 -17.04
N VAL A 519 -1.15 -12.03 -16.21
CA VAL A 519 -2.52 -12.57 -16.11
C VAL A 519 -3.45 -11.67 -15.28
N GLN A 520 -2.97 -10.50 -14.82
CA GLN A 520 -3.73 -9.55 -13.99
C GLN A 520 -4.40 -10.19 -12.76
N SER A 521 -3.76 -11.18 -12.13
CA SER A 521 -4.25 -11.72 -10.88
C SER A 521 -4.00 -10.71 -9.73
N ASP A 522 -5.01 -10.44 -8.91
CA ASP A 522 -4.91 -9.61 -7.70
C ASP A 522 -4.15 -10.29 -6.55
N ILE A 523 -3.72 -11.54 -6.75
CA ILE A 523 -2.99 -12.31 -5.74
C ILE A 523 -1.54 -11.84 -5.68
N SER A 524 -1.20 -11.08 -4.63
CA SER A 524 0.14 -10.56 -4.36
C SER A 524 1.08 -11.61 -3.75
N ILE A 525 1.47 -12.62 -4.54
CA ILE A 525 2.35 -13.71 -4.07
C ILE A 525 3.82 -13.28 -3.93
N PHE A 526 4.24 -12.18 -4.58
CA PHE A 526 5.64 -11.75 -4.60
C PHE A 526 6.25 -11.51 -3.20
N GLN A 527 5.43 -11.12 -2.21
CA GLN A 527 5.86 -10.91 -0.82
C GLN A 527 6.47 -12.16 -0.17
N TYR A 528 6.05 -13.36 -0.56
CA TYR A 528 6.59 -14.62 -0.02
C TYR A 528 7.96 -14.97 -0.61
N PHE A 529 8.24 -14.48 -1.81
CA PHE A 529 9.51 -14.70 -2.51
C PHE A 529 10.50 -13.57 -2.30
N GLU A 530 10.09 -12.48 -1.64
CA GLU A 530 10.91 -11.31 -1.38
C GLU A 530 11.02 -11.01 0.14
N PRO A 531 11.96 -11.65 0.86
CA PRO A 531 12.08 -11.50 2.30
C PRO A 531 12.62 -10.13 2.74
N PHE A 532 12.98 -9.26 1.79
CA PHE A 532 13.53 -7.93 2.07
C PHE A 532 12.47 -7.03 2.72
N GLY A 533 11.23 -7.08 2.22
CA GLY A 533 10.13 -6.26 2.71
C GLY A 533 9.86 -6.48 4.19
N THR A 534 9.89 -7.75 4.62
CA THR A 534 9.72 -8.16 6.02
C THR A 534 10.79 -7.59 6.95
N LEU A 535 12.05 -7.56 6.49
CA LEU A 535 13.17 -7.11 7.31
C LEU A 535 13.22 -5.59 7.44
N PHE A 536 12.98 -4.85 6.35
CA PHE A 536 13.17 -3.41 6.29
C PHE A 536 11.91 -2.59 6.57
N PHE A 537 10.71 -3.14 6.32
CA PHE A 537 9.43 -2.43 6.48
C PHE A 537 8.54 -3.01 7.59
N TYR A 538 9.11 -3.81 8.50
CA TYR A 538 8.46 -4.44 9.67
C TYR A 538 7.05 -5.01 9.39
N SER A 539 6.98 -6.28 8.97
CA SER A 539 5.70 -6.96 8.78
C SER A 539 5.15 -7.54 10.09
N THR A 540 3.83 -7.53 10.28
CA THR A 540 3.15 -8.20 11.40
C THR A 540 2.95 -9.71 11.19
N SER A 541 3.21 -10.22 9.98
CA SER A 541 2.96 -11.62 9.61
C SER A 541 4.05 -12.56 10.13
N ILE A 542 3.67 -13.48 11.02
CA ILE A 542 4.55 -14.53 11.57
C ILE A 542 5.10 -15.43 10.44
N ALA A 543 4.31 -15.69 9.40
CA ALA A 543 4.72 -16.51 8.27
C ALA A 543 5.91 -15.89 7.51
N LEU A 544 5.87 -14.58 7.25
CA LEU A 544 6.93 -13.87 6.53
C LEU A 544 8.23 -13.82 7.35
N TRP A 545 8.13 -13.59 8.67
CA TRP A 545 9.29 -13.66 9.57
C TRP A 545 9.91 -15.06 9.60
N THR A 546 9.09 -16.11 9.59
CA THR A 546 9.56 -17.49 9.55
C THR A 546 10.36 -17.75 8.26
N ILE A 547 9.86 -17.32 7.11
CA ILE A 547 10.55 -17.43 5.81
C ILE A 547 11.88 -16.68 5.84
N LEU A 548 11.88 -15.43 6.29
CA LEU A 548 13.09 -14.61 6.41
C LEU A 548 14.15 -15.30 7.27
N ILE A 549 13.79 -15.76 8.47
CA ILE A 549 14.71 -16.42 9.40
C ILE A 549 15.32 -17.68 8.77
N LEU A 550 14.49 -18.52 8.12
CA LEU A 550 14.97 -19.72 7.43
C LEU A 550 15.98 -19.38 6.33
N ILE A 551 15.72 -18.33 5.55
CA ILE A 551 16.62 -17.86 4.49
C ILE A 551 17.95 -17.33 5.06
N LEU A 552 17.90 -16.57 6.16
CA LEU A 552 19.10 -16.05 6.81
C LEU A 552 19.95 -17.18 7.43
N LEU A 553 19.31 -18.18 8.04
CA LEU A 553 19.99 -19.38 8.55
C LEU A 553 20.64 -20.18 7.41
N ALA A 554 19.92 -20.36 6.29
CA ALA A 554 20.49 -20.99 5.10
C ALA A 554 21.67 -20.19 4.53
N SER A 555 21.62 -18.86 4.59
CA SER A 555 22.70 -17.96 4.16
C SER A 555 23.93 -17.99 5.07
N ALA A 556 23.78 -18.41 6.33
CA ALA A 556 24.90 -18.66 7.22
C ALA A 556 25.66 -19.95 6.86
N VAL A 557 24.94 -20.99 6.40
CA VAL A 557 25.53 -22.28 5.99
C VAL A 557 26.09 -22.22 4.57
N VAL A 558 25.34 -21.63 3.64
CA VAL A 558 25.71 -21.51 2.22
C VAL A 558 25.83 -20.04 1.87
N LYS A 559 27.03 -19.63 1.44
CA LYS A 559 27.33 -18.23 1.08
C LYS A 559 26.32 -17.72 0.04
N ARG A 560 25.71 -16.57 0.32
CA ARG A 560 24.72 -15.91 -0.56
C ARG A 560 23.59 -16.86 -1.03
N PHE A 561 23.09 -17.73 -0.16
CA PHE A 561 22.07 -18.74 -0.47
C PHE A 561 20.87 -18.16 -1.25
N TYR A 562 20.30 -17.07 -0.75
CA TYR A 562 19.12 -16.45 -1.37
C TYR A 562 19.43 -15.87 -2.75
N CYS A 563 20.51 -15.09 -2.87
CA CYS A 563 20.92 -14.51 -4.16
C CYS A 563 21.26 -15.58 -5.21
N ARG A 564 21.68 -16.76 -4.76
CA ARG A 564 22.07 -17.88 -5.62
C ARG A 564 20.88 -18.68 -6.12
N TYR A 565 19.88 -18.95 -5.28
CA TYR A 565 18.84 -19.94 -5.57
C TYR A 565 17.40 -19.41 -5.59
N MET A 566 17.11 -18.29 -4.93
CA MET A 566 15.73 -17.85 -4.72
C MET A 566 15.43 -16.46 -5.24
N CYS A 567 16.43 -15.58 -5.39
CA CYS A 567 16.22 -14.17 -5.75
C CYS A 567 15.77 -13.99 -7.22
N PRO A 568 14.50 -13.65 -7.49
CA PRO A 568 14.01 -13.46 -8.86
C PRO A 568 14.57 -12.18 -9.51
N LEU A 569 14.81 -11.11 -8.74
CA LEU A 569 15.48 -9.91 -9.25
C LEU A 569 16.92 -10.23 -9.73
N GLY A 570 17.63 -11.08 -8.97
CA GLY A 570 18.96 -11.56 -9.35
C GLY A 570 18.93 -12.42 -10.61
N ALA A 571 17.85 -13.19 -10.83
CA ALA A 571 17.61 -13.93 -12.06
C ALA A 571 17.39 -13.00 -13.25
N ALA A 572 16.54 -11.97 -13.12
CA ALA A 572 16.27 -10.97 -14.15
C ALA A 572 17.54 -10.23 -14.58
N LEU A 573 18.29 -9.67 -13.62
CA LEU A 573 19.58 -9.03 -13.90
C LEU A 573 20.63 -10.03 -14.44
N GLY A 574 20.48 -11.32 -14.12
CA GLY A 574 21.34 -12.40 -14.63
C GLY A 574 21.17 -12.61 -16.12
N VAL A 575 19.91 -12.64 -16.60
CA VAL A 575 19.58 -12.67 -18.03
C VAL A 575 20.13 -11.43 -18.73
N MET A 576 19.93 -10.24 -18.17
CA MET A 576 20.46 -9.00 -18.73
C MET A 576 21.98 -8.98 -18.84
N SER A 577 22.68 -9.53 -17.84
CA SER A 577 24.15 -9.56 -17.83
C SER A 577 24.78 -10.41 -18.93
N LEU A 578 23.99 -11.21 -19.68
CA LEU A 578 24.46 -11.91 -20.87
C LEU A 578 24.92 -10.93 -21.96
N ILE A 579 24.34 -9.74 -22.04
CA ILE A 579 24.69 -8.71 -23.02
C ILE A 579 25.92 -7.89 -22.56
N SER A 580 26.50 -8.21 -21.39
CA SER A 580 27.55 -7.38 -20.80
C SER A 580 28.80 -7.24 -21.67
N LEU A 581 29.26 -6.00 -21.85
CA LEU A 581 30.40 -5.64 -22.70
C LEU A 581 31.76 -6.02 -22.09
N ARG A 582 31.96 -5.75 -20.79
CA ARG A 582 33.24 -5.93 -20.08
C ARG A 582 33.21 -7.14 -19.16
N ARG A 583 33.35 -8.31 -19.77
CA ARG A 583 33.46 -9.60 -19.06
C ARG A 583 34.84 -9.79 -18.42
N ILE A 584 34.88 -10.57 -17.33
CA ILE A 584 36.09 -10.95 -16.60
C ILE A 584 36.91 -11.86 -17.50
N ARG A 585 38.12 -11.44 -17.85
CA ARG A 585 39.06 -12.27 -18.62
C ARG A 585 39.78 -13.24 -17.68
N ARG A 586 40.02 -14.46 -18.16
CA ARG A 586 40.71 -15.52 -17.43
C ARG A 586 41.99 -15.87 -18.17
N VAL A 587 43.03 -16.19 -17.40
CA VAL A 587 44.34 -16.58 -17.93
C VAL A 587 44.43 -18.11 -18.10
N PRO A 588 45.27 -18.63 -19.02
CA PRO A 588 45.37 -20.07 -19.28
C PRO A 588 45.69 -20.91 -18.03
N GLN A 589 46.45 -20.37 -17.08
CA GLN A 589 46.85 -21.05 -15.83
C GLN A 589 45.68 -21.31 -14.87
N CYS A 590 44.48 -20.79 -15.16
CA CYS A 590 43.27 -21.04 -14.37
C CYS A 590 42.75 -22.49 -14.48
N THR A 591 43.30 -23.32 -15.36
CA THR A 591 42.98 -24.75 -15.45
C THR A 591 43.50 -25.52 -14.24
N VAL A 592 44.69 -25.17 -13.74
CA VAL A 592 45.33 -25.81 -12.58
C VAL A 592 45.01 -25.07 -11.28
N CYS A 593 44.92 -23.73 -11.31
CA CYS A 593 44.67 -22.91 -10.13
C CYS A 593 43.18 -22.80 -9.78
N LYS A 594 42.75 -23.43 -8.67
CA LYS A 594 41.36 -23.38 -8.17
C LYS A 594 41.07 -22.30 -7.12
N VAL A 595 41.99 -21.34 -6.91
CA VAL A 595 41.84 -20.31 -5.87
C VAL A 595 40.59 -19.45 -6.08
N CYS A 596 40.33 -18.99 -7.31
CA CYS A 596 39.16 -18.18 -7.62
C CYS A 596 37.84 -18.99 -7.54
N GLU A 597 37.89 -20.27 -7.89
CA GLU A 597 36.74 -21.19 -7.80
C GLU A 597 36.30 -21.36 -6.36
N HIS A 598 37.22 -21.70 -5.46
CA HIS A 598 36.92 -21.83 -4.02
C HIS A 598 36.58 -20.49 -3.35
N ALA A 599 37.06 -19.37 -3.90
CA ALA A 599 36.77 -18.04 -3.38
C ALA A 599 35.42 -17.47 -3.84
N CYS A 600 34.82 -18.02 -4.90
CA CYS A 600 33.59 -17.49 -5.48
C CYS A 600 32.40 -17.71 -4.53
N PRO A 601 31.73 -16.66 -4.04
CA PRO A 601 30.62 -16.83 -3.10
C PRO A 601 29.39 -17.46 -3.75
N THR A 602 29.17 -17.25 -5.06
CA THR A 602 28.01 -17.80 -5.79
C THR A 602 28.31 -19.12 -6.51
N GLY A 603 29.56 -19.57 -6.54
CA GLY A 603 29.96 -20.78 -7.27
C GLY A 603 29.94 -20.65 -8.79
N ALA A 604 29.95 -19.42 -9.33
CA ALA A 604 29.86 -19.15 -10.76
C ALA A 604 31.12 -19.49 -11.58
N ILE A 605 32.22 -19.91 -10.93
CA ILE A 605 33.51 -20.17 -11.59
C ILE A 605 33.77 -21.67 -11.58
N ARG A 606 34.11 -22.23 -12.74
CA ARG A 606 34.57 -23.62 -12.90
C ARG A 606 35.84 -23.61 -13.74
N ASN A 607 36.98 -23.95 -13.13
CA ASN A 607 38.29 -23.86 -13.77
C ASN A 607 38.53 -22.46 -14.39
N HIS A 608 38.64 -22.40 -15.73
CA HIS A 608 38.81 -21.17 -16.50
C HIS A 608 37.48 -20.54 -16.96
N LYS A 609 36.34 -21.23 -16.83
CA LYS A 609 35.03 -20.72 -17.28
C LYS A 609 34.29 -20.00 -16.16
N ILE A 610 33.64 -18.90 -16.51
CA ILE A 610 32.77 -18.14 -15.62
C ILE A 610 31.36 -18.17 -16.21
N ASP A 611 30.39 -18.66 -15.44
CA ASP A 611 28.98 -18.48 -15.77
C ASP A 611 28.56 -17.06 -15.41
N PHE A 612 28.42 -16.22 -16.43
CA PHE A 612 28.06 -14.82 -16.27
C PHE A 612 26.63 -14.63 -15.72
N LYS A 613 25.72 -15.57 -16.00
CA LYS A 613 24.36 -15.56 -15.45
C LYS A 613 24.34 -15.76 -13.94
N GLU A 614 25.40 -16.32 -13.36
CA GLU A 614 25.57 -16.62 -11.94
C GLU A 614 26.65 -15.76 -11.25
N CYS A 615 27.46 -15.04 -12.02
CA CYS A 615 28.42 -14.07 -11.52
C CYS A 615 27.71 -12.79 -11.02
N VAL A 616 27.86 -12.47 -9.73
CA VAL A 616 27.33 -11.23 -9.12
C VAL A 616 28.31 -10.06 -9.16
N ARG A 617 29.38 -10.15 -9.96
CA ARG A 617 30.46 -9.14 -10.09
C ARG A 617 30.96 -8.57 -8.75
N CYS A 618 31.19 -9.47 -7.79
CA CYS A 618 31.74 -9.10 -6.50
C CYS A 618 33.28 -8.91 -6.49
N ASP A 619 33.99 -9.15 -7.59
CA ASP A 619 35.44 -8.96 -7.77
C ASP A 619 36.41 -9.59 -6.75
N ILE A 620 35.92 -10.47 -5.87
CA ILE A 620 36.77 -11.28 -4.97
C ILE A 620 37.78 -12.11 -5.76
N CYS A 621 37.38 -12.58 -6.94
CA CYS A 621 38.28 -13.32 -7.82
C CYS A 621 39.34 -12.41 -8.44
N GLU A 622 39.00 -11.18 -8.82
CA GLU A 622 39.93 -10.20 -9.40
C GLU A 622 40.91 -9.64 -8.36
N SER A 623 40.48 -9.38 -7.12
CA SER A 623 41.40 -8.95 -6.04
C SER A 623 42.37 -10.04 -5.59
N LYS A 624 42.10 -11.30 -5.95
CA LYS A 624 42.98 -12.45 -5.71
C LYS A 624 43.80 -12.84 -6.94
N LEU A 625 43.44 -12.35 -8.12
CA LEU A 625 44.23 -12.51 -9.35
C LEU A 625 45.42 -11.56 -9.27
N LEU A 626 46.63 -12.09 -9.46
CA LEU A 626 47.81 -11.26 -9.69
C LEU A 626 47.84 -10.88 -11.17
N GLU A 627 48.06 -9.60 -11.48
CA GLU A 627 48.15 -9.08 -12.85
C GLU A 627 49.39 -9.59 -13.61
N LYS A 628 50.38 -10.16 -12.89
CA LYS A 628 51.59 -10.76 -13.47
C LYS A 628 51.40 -12.26 -13.71
N ALA A 629 51.55 -12.67 -14.97
CA ALA A 629 51.60 -14.08 -15.35
C ALA A 629 52.73 -14.82 -14.59
N GLY A 630 52.44 -16.03 -14.10
CA GLY A 630 53.45 -16.92 -13.50
C GLY A 630 53.77 -16.71 -12.01
N VAL A 631 53.12 -15.75 -11.31
CA VAL A 631 53.39 -15.52 -9.89
C VAL A 631 52.20 -15.98 -9.05
N CYS A 632 52.37 -17.03 -8.24
CA CYS A 632 51.44 -17.32 -7.15
C CYS A 632 51.73 -16.33 -6.01
N ARG A 633 50.68 -15.80 -5.34
CA ARG A 633 50.86 -14.91 -4.17
C ARG A 633 51.60 -15.60 -3.01
N HIS A 634 51.58 -16.93 -2.98
CA HIS A 634 52.32 -17.73 -2.02
C HIS A 634 53.71 -18.02 -2.57
N SER A 635 54.75 -17.81 -1.74
CA SER A 635 56.11 -18.21 -2.08
C SER A 635 56.18 -19.73 -2.31
N VAL A 636 57.14 -20.17 -3.14
CA VAL A 636 57.41 -21.60 -3.34
C VAL A 636 57.59 -22.32 -1.98
N ALA A 637 58.35 -21.72 -1.07
CA ALA A 637 58.54 -22.25 0.29
C ALA A 637 57.21 -22.40 1.08
N SER A 638 56.27 -21.47 0.94
CA SER A 638 54.93 -21.53 1.55
C SER A 638 54.04 -22.63 0.96
N LEU A 639 54.30 -23.06 -0.28
CA LEU A 639 53.52 -24.09 -0.96
C LEU A 639 54.11 -25.47 -0.67
N THR A 640 55.44 -25.59 -0.69
CA THR A 640 56.15 -26.82 -0.34
C THR A 640 55.91 -27.20 1.13
N SER A 641 55.85 -26.24 2.05
CA SER A 641 55.52 -26.51 3.48
C SER A 641 54.08 -26.97 3.70
N ARG A 642 53.19 -26.74 2.73
CA ARG A 642 51.80 -27.24 2.72
C ARG A 642 51.64 -28.55 1.94
N GLY A 643 52.74 -29.18 1.53
CA GLY A 643 52.74 -30.44 0.79
C GLY A 643 52.34 -30.34 -0.68
N VAL A 644 52.36 -29.13 -1.27
CA VAL A 644 52.02 -28.93 -2.68
C VAL A 644 53.26 -29.24 -3.55
N GLN A 645 53.19 -30.29 -4.37
CA GLN A 645 54.20 -30.56 -5.39
C GLN A 645 54.04 -29.58 -6.56
N LEU A 646 55.13 -28.89 -6.90
CA LEU A 646 55.19 -27.97 -8.04
C LEU A 646 55.88 -28.71 -9.19
N LEU A 647 55.15 -28.93 -10.29
CA LEU A 647 55.70 -29.50 -11.51
C LEU A 647 56.15 -28.38 -12.46
N PRO A 648 57.27 -28.56 -13.18
CA PRO A 648 57.63 -27.64 -14.25
C PRO A 648 56.54 -27.64 -15.33
N VAL A 649 56.28 -26.49 -15.95
CA VAL A 649 55.25 -26.34 -17.00
C VAL A 649 55.48 -27.31 -18.17
N SER A 650 56.72 -27.73 -18.41
CA SER A 650 57.09 -28.74 -19.41
C SER A 650 56.68 -30.17 -19.06
N GLN A 651 56.07 -30.41 -17.90
CA GLN A 651 55.60 -31.74 -17.45
C GLN A 651 54.09 -31.79 -17.22
N VAL A 652 53.37 -30.77 -17.68
CA VAL A 652 51.91 -30.71 -17.60
C VAL A 652 51.37 -30.82 -19.03
N ASP A 653 51.35 -32.05 -19.54
CA ASP A 653 50.61 -32.42 -20.75
C ASP A 653 49.12 -32.61 -20.44
#